data_AF-A0A2E1U9W6-F1
#
_entry.id   AF-A0A2E1U9W6-F1
#
_cell.length_a   1.000
_cell.length_b   1.000
_cell.length_c   1.000
_cell.angle_alpha   90.00
_cell.angle_beta   90.00
_cell.angle_gamma   90.00
#
_symmetry.space_group_name_H-M   'P 1'
#
loop_
_entity.id
_entity.type
_entity.pdbx_description
1 polymer ?
#
loop_
_entity_poly.entity_id
_entity_poly.type
_entity_poly.pdbx_seq_one_letter_code
_entity_poly.pdbx_strand_id
1 'polypeptide(L)'
;MDVASSRIVVLSCVSLFFTSGLSEARGLTGGGCCLESGECVDTTPQTCEELGGEFAGMDLYCWRGDVQCEVEGRCCLPCANNGLLCREDFDPGTCSVFGGQWSDHATCESDPCPIDPDCNNNGIPDPCEIQGGTADDCDHNGIPDECELGPDCNSNGVPDRCDLEDGTSQDCDNNAQPDECDPDCDDDGLPDACEVDCNQDGVPDDCQELTDCDANGVPDVCEPFIDCNENGVPDRCELFENDCDSNGVLDECEPFEDCNQNGLPDRCDLLSSGSEDCNQNQIPDECELEPDCNNNGVPDGCDISSAASQDCNGNGIPDECDLGPDCNGNGLPDLCDIDQGDSTDCDQNGIPDECEPDCDRDGVPDACEEDCNQDGVPDDCQSFGDCDQNGIPDECEPSEDCNQNGIPDRCELVGNDCNDNQIPDDCDLDPDCNNNGVPDLCDVVSGNSQDCDQNHIPDECEPESDCNQNSIPDRCDLDQGTSLDCDNNGIPDECELGPDCNLNQVPDRCELMGNDCNSNGIPDECDEDCDDSGFPDACEILDDCDGNGTPDACEPSEDCNGSGVPDRCELDGNDCNSNGLPDECDPDCDQDGVPDDCEADCNQDGQPDDCQDLDDCDANGIPDECENWEDCDENGVPDLCQGDEDCNGNGVPDSCESLHDCNENGIPDECEFLGLEAVCWGRSQENQCATVLGPTYRRLDAGRDFTVGLSLDGDLFAWGVNADGQTNVPDLQNVREVSAGWWHALALLDDGHVVGWGSNQFGQSTAPENLLALQISAGDEHNLAIDTSGSVVAWGSNTFGQCDVPELGVCVEVSAGGQHSVAILEDGTLVAWGSNTSGQSNPPSGVFVAVSSGTRHSVARRADGSLVGWGSNLFGQRSVPVGSFIDVDCGDWHTVALRSDGSVVSFGRNSDGQSQVPSDVYLRDVTAGGRHSIGLRWFDDCDINGIPDQSEIDEGDCDANGVLDVCELHNQDGNQDGVLDQCQCAEDLDQDGGVWLSDILRVLSAWGPCSETCVEDLDEDGQVGYADLVRLLSVFGPCQ
;
A
#
# COMPACT_ATOMS: atom_id res chain seq x y z
N MET A 1 33.74 34.41 -7.54
CA MET A 1 33.28 35.66 -8.18
C MET A 1 33.54 35.46 -9.66
N ASP A 2 32.55 35.13 -10.48
CA ASP A 2 31.51 36.05 -10.95
C ASP A 2 30.37 35.25 -11.61
N VAL A 3 29.18 35.80 -11.44
CA VAL A 3 27.88 35.38 -11.96
C VAL A 3 27.32 36.58 -12.74
N ALA A 4 26.67 36.30 -13.87
CA ALA A 4 25.58 37.03 -14.53
C ALA A 4 25.63 38.56 -14.81
N SER A 5 25.19 38.86 -16.05
CA SER A 5 24.21 39.89 -16.46
C SER A 5 24.55 41.40 -16.52
N SER A 6 24.11 41.96 -17.67
CA SER A 6 23.48 43.28 -17.88
C SER A 6 24.29 44.52 -18.33
N ARG A 7 23.58 45.26 -19.21
CA ARG A 7 23.92 46.38 -20.12
C ARG A 7 24.28 47.72 -19.42
N ILE A 8 24.90 48.67 -20.16
CA ILE A 8 24.47 50.10 -20.34
C ILE A 8 25.49 51.01 -21.12
N VAL A 9 25.03 51.56 -22.27
CA VAL A 9 25.08 52.96 -22.85
C VAL A 9 26.46 53.56 -23.28
N VAL A 10 26.64 54.16 -24.49
CA VAL A 10 26.42 55.61 -24.86
C VAL A 10 26.75 55.91 -26.36
N LEU A 11 25.76 56.45 -27.13
CA LEU A 11 25.69 57.63 -28.08
C LEU A 11 26.82 57.96 -29.12
N SER A 12 26.67 58.63 -30.29
CA SER A 12 25.59 59.34 -31.05
C SER A 12 26.06 59.71 -32.50
N CYS A 13 25.13 60.22 -33.33
CA CYS A 13 25.22 60.75 -34.72
C CYS A 13 26.27 61.86 -35.04
N VAL A 14 26.55 62.11 -36.34
CA VAL A 14 26.46 63.42 -37.06
C VAL A 14 26.91 63.31 -38.55
N SER A 15 26.21 64.04 -39.43
CA SER A 15 26.31 64.10 -40.89
C SER A 15 27.22 65.23 -41.46
N LEU A 16 27.53 65.13 -42.78
CA LEU A 16 27.66 66.19 -43.84
C LEU A 16 29.03 66.75 -44.34
N PHE A 17 29.18 66.73 -45.69
CA PHE A 17 29.50 67.83 -46.66
C PHE A 17 30.79 67.86 -47.56
N PHE A 18 30.53 68.01 -48.89
CA PHE A 18 31.20 68.72 -50.03
C PHE A 18 32.56 68.29 -50.66
N THR A 19 32.61 68.07 -51.99
CA THR A 19 33.20 68.98 -53.04
C THR A 19 33.33 68.39 -54.47
N SER A 20 32.72 69.09 -55.46
CA SER A 20 33.11 69.41 -56.87
C SER A 20 33.91 68.47 -57.79
N GLY A 21 33.40 68.29 -59.02
CA GLY A 21 34.14 67.86 -60.22
C GLY A 21 34.83 69.01 -61.00
N LEU A 22 35.48 68.67 -62.13
CA LEU A 22 35.74 69.54 -63.31
C LEU A 22 36.51 68.80 -64.43
N SER A 23 35.96 68.76 -65.64
CA SER A 23 36.71 68.99 -66.89
C SER A 23 35.78 69.39 -68.04
N GLU A 24 35.88 70.63 -68.51
CA GLU A 24 35.31 71.14 -69.77
C GLU A 24 36.25 70.87 -70.96
N ALA A 25 35.67 70.61 -72.14
CA ALA A 25 36.25 70.98 -73.44
C ALA A 25 35.13 71.37 -74.44
N ARG A 26 35.39 72.45 -75.19
CA ARG A 26 34.46 73.32 -75.95
C ARG A 26 34.07 72.83 -77.36
N GLY A 27 32.92 73.28 -77.89
CA GLY A 27 32.71 73.44 -79.34
C GLY A 27 31.36 73.98 -79.85
N LEU A 28 31.33 75.29 -80.19
CA LEU A 28 30.51 76.02 -81.20
C LEU A 28 29.08 76.52 -80.80
N THR A 29 28.61 77.61 -81.44
CA THR A 29 27.46 78.47 -81.03
C THR A 29 26.64 78.92 -82.26
N GLY A 30 25.31 78.75 -82.26
CA GLY A 30 24.33 79.22 -83.28
C GLY A 30 23.85 80.68 -83.12
N GLY A 31 23.06 81.21 -84.09
CA GLY A 31 22.45 82.54 -84.05
C GLY A 31 21.21 82.70 -84.96
N GLY A 32 20.52 83.85 -84.89
CA GLY A 32 19.21 84.05 -85.54
C GLY A 32 19.23 84.26 -87.06
N CYS A 33 18.32 83.59 -87.77
CA CYS A 33 18.11 83.68 -89.23
C CYS A 33 16.68 84.12 -89.58
N CYS A 34 16.54 85.12 -90.48
CA CYS A 34 15.25 85.59 -90.97
C CYS A 34 14.96 85.08 -92.39
N LEU A 35 13.89 84.29 -92.54
CA LEU A 35 13.47 83.77 -93.84
C LEU A 35 12.56 84.75 -94.59
N GLU A 36 12.46 84.61 -95.91
CA GLU A 36 11.58 85.44 -96.76
C GLU A 36 10.08 85.25 -96.44
N SER A 37 9.72 84.16 -95.76
CA SER A 37 8.36 83.88 -95.26
C SER A 37 7.96 84.76 -94.07
N GLY A 38 8.92 85.45 -93.44
CA GLY A 38 8.72 86.19 -92.19
C GLY A 38 8.84 85.32 -90.93
N GLU A 39 9.20 84.05 -91.07
CA GLU A 39 9.55 83.16 -89.96
C GLU A 39 11.01 83.34 -89.53
N CYS A 40 11.26 83.15 -88.25
CA CYS A 40 12.57 83.26 -87.64
C CYS A 40 12.98 81.96 -86.97
N VAL A 41 14.21 81.56 -87.24
CA VAL A 41 14.78 80.27 -86.84
C VAL A 41 16.20 80.48 -86.34
N ASP A 42 16.54 79.86 -85.21
CA ASP A 42 17.89 79.85 -84.68
C ASP A 42 18.69 78.75 -85.39
N THR A 43 19.79 79.13 -86.06
CA THR A 43 20.53 78.19 -86.91
C THR A 43 21.98 78.65 -87.12
N THR A 44 22.72 77.98 -87.99
CA THR A 44 24.09 78.41 -88.35
C THR A 44 24.08 79.35 -89.55
N PRO A 45 25.12 80.19 -89.75
CA PRO A 45 25.18 81.08 -90.92
C PRO A 45 25.02 80.33 -92.25
N GLN A 46 25.54 79.10 -92.30
CA GLN A 46 25.58 78.28 -93.51
C GLN A 46 24.20 77.72 -93.85
N THR A 47 23.48 77.22 -92.85
CA THR A 47 22.10 76.73 -93.01
C THR A 47 21.13 77.87 -93.32
N CYS A 48 21.38 79.07 -92.78
CA CYS A 48 20.57 80.25 -93.07
C CYS A 48 20.66 80.66 -94.55
N GLU A 49 21.86 80.64 -95.14
CA GLU A 49 22.04 80.87 -96.58
C GLU A 49 21.33 79.81 -97.43
N GLU A 50 21.34 78.54 -97.00
CA GLU A 50 20.68 77.44 -97.71
C GLU A 50 19.14 77.54 -97.69
N LEU A 51 18.56 78.00 -96.58
CA LEU A 51 17.14 78.31 -96.46
C LEU A 51 16.75 79.63 -97.16
N GLY A 52 17.74 80.30 -97.78
CA GLY A 52 17.56 81.55 -98.48
C GLY A 52 17.25 82.71 -97.54
N GLY A 53 17.61 82.63 -96.26
CA GLY A 53 17.48 83.58 -95.15
C GLY A 53 18.59 84.63 -95.06
N GLU A 54 18.42 85.67 -94.23
CA GLU A 54 19.51 86.61 -93.87
C GLU A 54 19.92 86.37 -92.40
N PHE A 55 21.21 86.11 -92.16
CA PHE A 55 21.76 85.71 -90.86
C PHE A 55 22.25 86.93 -90.06
N ALA A 56 21.74 87.12 -88.84
CA ALA A 56 22.08 88.29 -88.01
C ALA A 56 23.09 87.99 -86.89
N GLY A 57 23.45 86.72 -86.67
CA GLY A 57 24.30 86.33 -85.53
C GLY A 57 23.55 86.36 -84.19
N MET A 58 24.27 86.67 -83.10
CA MET A 58 23.73 86.70 -81.72
C MET A 58 22.98 88.00 -81.36
N ASP A 59 22.68 88.86 -82.33
CA ASP A 59 21.90 90.08 -82.07
C ASP A 59 20.40 89.73 -81.88
N LEU A 60 19.76 90.34 -80.87
CA LEU A 60 18.36 90.07 -80.45
C LEU A 60 17.30 90.28 -81.55
N TYR A 61 17.64 91.00 -82.62
CA TYR A 61 16.72 91.31 -83.70
C TYR A 61 17.40 91.10 -85.05
N CYS A 62 16.83 90.23 -85.85
CA CYS A 62 17.19 90.06 -87.24
C CYS A 62 16.17 90.80 -88.12
N TRP A 63 16.65 91.44 -89.20
CA TRP A 63 15.83 92.23 -90.10
C TRP A 63 16.04 91.78 -91.53
N ARG A 64 14.93 91.54 -92.23
CA ARG A 64 14.94 91.38 -93.68
C ARG A 64 13.73 92.08 -94.28
N GLY A 65 13.97 93.23 -94.90
CA GLY A 65 12.89 94.13 -95.32
C GLY A 65 12.20 94.78 -94.11
N ASP A 66 10.86 94.72 -94.05
CA ASP A 66 10.03 95.32 -92.99
C ASP A 66 9.65 94.33 -91.87
N VAL A 67 10.22 93.12 -91.85
CA VAL A 67 9.91 92.08 -90.85
C VAL A 67 10.97 92.12 -89.73
N GLN A 68 10.50 92.28 -88.48
CA GLN A 68 11.29 92.21 -87.25
C GLN A 68 10.90 90.95 -86.48
N CYS A 69 11.87 90.15 -86.05
CA CYS A 69 11.66 89.01 -85.16
C CYS A 69 12.39 89.18 -83.83
N GLU A 70 11.81 88.63 -82.77
CA GLU A 70 12.33 88.61 -81.40
C GLU A 70 12.43 87.13 -80.97
N VAL A 71 13.51 86.74 -80.31
CA VAL A 71 13.77 85.33 -79.94
C VAL A 71 13.31 85.13 -78.49
N GLU A 72 12.36 84.21 -78.24
CA GLU A 72 11.86 83.91 -76.88
C GLU A 72 12.79 82.91 -76.14
N GLY A 73 12.93 83.07 -74.82
CA GLY A 73 13.77 82.23 -73.95
C GLY A 73 13.20 80.81 -73.73
N ARG A 74 13.95 79.92 -73.06
CA ARG A 74 13.57 78.50 -72.87
C ARG A 74 13.98 77.90 -71.53
N CYS A 75 13.24 76.90 -71.09
CA CYS A 75 13.44 76.20 -69.80
C CYS A 75 14.38 75.01 -69.96
N CYS A 76 15.39 74.87 -69.09
CA CYS A 76 16.36 73.76 -69.13
C CYS A 76 16.23 72.88 -67.87
N LEU A 77 15.87 71.60 -68.06
CA LEU A 77 15.74 70.60 -66.99
C LEU A 77 16.99 69.68 -66.95
N PRO A 78 17.53 69.34 -65.77
CA PRO A 78 18.68 68.45 -65.64
C PRO A 78 18.31 66.97 -65.87
N CYS A 79 19.17 66.21 -66.58
CA CYS A 79 19.04 64.75 -66.78
C CYS A 79 20.23 63.98 -66.17
N ALA A 80 20.04 62.69 -65.87
CA ALA A 80 20.97 61.86 -65.08
C ALA A 80 22.39 61.67 -65.66
N ASN A 81 22.61 61.90 -66.96
CA ASN A 81 23.92 61.75 -67.61
C ASN A 81 24.67 63.08 -67.87
N ASN A 82 24.46 64.11 -67.04
CA ASN A 82 24.97 65.49 -67.25
C ASN A 82 24.47 66.17 -68.54
N GLY A 83 23.28 65.78 -69.03
CA GLY A 83 22.56 66.44 -70.13
C GLY A 83 21.49 67.43 -69.67
N LEU A 84 20.95 68.25 -70.58
CA LEU A 84 19.86 69.19 -70.33
C LEU A 84 18.71 68.95 -71.33
N LEU A 85 17.48 68.75 -70.84
CA LEU A 85 16.26 68.74 -71.65
C LEU A 85 15.69 70.17 -71.73
N CYS A 86 15.65 70.76 -72.93
CA CYS A 86 15.21 72.15 -73.10
C CYS A 86 13.85 72.22 -73.78
N ARG A 87 12.83 72.78 -73.08
CA ARG A 87 11.44 72.89 -73.55
C ARG A 87 11.09 74.37 -73.77
N GLU A 88 10.51 74.67 -74.93
CA GLU A 88 10.10 76.02 -75.33
C GLU A 88 8.67 76.34 -74.85
N ASP A 89 7.90 75.33 -74.43
CA ASP A 89 6.49 75.47 -74.08
C ASP A 89 6.24 75.85 -72.60
N PHE A 90 7.30 75.96 -71.81
CA PHE A 90 7.20 76.22 -70.37
C PHE A 90 7.39 77.71 -70.11
N ASP A 91 6.55 78.29 -69.24
CA ASP A 91 6.79 79.63 -68.73
C ASP A 91 7.77 79.60 -67.53
N PRO A 92 8.33 80.75 -67.11
CA PRO A 92 9.30 80.79 -66.01
C PRO A 92 8.77 80.22 -64.68
N GLY A 93 7.45 80.29 -64.45
CA GLY A 93 6.81 79.76 -63.25
C GLY A 93 6.81 78.24 -63.25
N THR A 94 6.43 77.65 -64.38
CA THR A 94 6.35 76.19 -64.58
C THR A 94 7.74 75.57 -64.57
N CYS A 95 8.74 76.25 -65.16
CA CYS A 95 10.14 75.80 -65.15
C CYS A 95 10.70 75.61 -63.74
N SER A 96 10.31 76.50 -62.80
CA SER A 96 10.79 76.49 -61.42
C SER A 96 10.20 75.33 -60.59
N VAL A 97 8.98 74.91 -60.92
CA VAL A 97 8.26 73.82 -60.20
C VAL A 97 8.91 72.47 -60.47
N PHE A 98 9.39 72.25 -61.69
CA PHE A 98 10.05 71.00 -62.10
C PHE A 98 11.58 71.04 -61.94
N GLY A 99 12.10 71.98 -61.15
CA GLY A 99 13.53 72.05 -60.82
C GLY A 99 14.46 72.52 -61.96
N GLY A 100 13.89 73.09 -63.03
CA GLY A 100 14.63 73.61 -64.18
C GLY A 100 15.15 75.03 -63.97
N GLN A 101 16.18 75.42 -64.74
CA GLN A 101 16.66 76.81 -64.80
C GLN A 101 16.14 77.49 -66.05
N TRP A 102 15.44 78.61 -65.87
CA TRP A 102 15.02 79.47 -66.98
C TRP A 102 16.21 80.31 -67.47
N SER A 103 16.52 80.22 -68.76
CA SER A 103 17.57 81.04 -69.39
C SER A 103 16.94 81.98 -70.40
N ASP A 104 17.04 83.28 -70.14
CA ASP A 104 16.42 84.26 -71.01
C ASP A 104 17.07 84.30 -72.41
N HIS A 105 18.30 83.80 -72.62
CA HIS A 105 18.99 83.94 -73.92
C HIS A 105 20.17 82.94 -74.16
N ALA A 106 19.96 81.61 -74.22
CA ALA A 106 21.05 80.67 -74.62
C ALA A 106 20.57 79.37 -75.30
N THR A 107 21.39 78.79 -76.20
CA THR A 107 21.27 77.45 -76.81
C THR A 107 21.76 76.33 -75.86
N CYS A 108 21.17 75.14 -75.94
CA CYS A 108 21.40 73.98 -75.08
C CYS A 108 21.97 72.96 -76.05
N GLU A 109 23.27 72.99 -76.27
CA GLU A 109 23.89 72.00 -77.15
C GLU A 109 24.29 70.78 -76.34
N SER A 110 23.41 69.78 -76.31
CA SER A 110 23.71 68.38 -76.61
C SER A 110 22.45 67.55 -76.36
N ASP A 111 21.77 67.21 -77.44
CA ASP A 111 20.60 66.33 -77.47
C ASP A 111 21.07 64.87 -77.61
N PRO A 112 20.88 64.06 -76.57
CA PRO A 112 20.48 62.69 -76.83
C PRO A 112 19.35 62.32 -75.86
N CYS A 113 18.10 62.61 -76.24
CA CYS A 113 16.99 61.79 -75.80
C CYS A 113 15.98 61.60 -76.95
N PRO A 114 16.17 60.61 -77.83
CA PRO A 114 15.06 60.04 -78.57
C PRO A 114 14.58 58.76 -77.87
N ILE A 115 13.35 58.88 -77.34
CA ILE A 115 12.34 57.84 -77.13
C ILE A 115 12.73 56.74 -76.12
N ASP A 116 12.56 57.03 -74.83
CA ASP A 116 12.40 55.98 -73.82
C ASP A 116 10.91 55.58 -73.70
N PRO A 117 10.60 54.34 -73.30
CA PRO A 117 9.23 53.90 -73.06
C PRO A 117 8.55 54.78 -71.99
N ASP A 118 7.31 55.15 -72.28
CA ASP A 118 6.35 55.80 -71.37
C ASP A 118 5.08 54.97 -71.52
N CYS A 119 5.06 53.86 -70.79
CA CYS A 119 4.10 52.79 -70.97
C CYS A 119 2.69 53.20 -70.55
N ASN A 120 2.58 53.99 -69.48
CA ASN A 120 1.33 54.54 -68.96
C ASN A 120 0.91 55.85 -69.69
N ASN A 121 1.73 56.34 -70.63
CA ASN A 121 1.53 57.56 -71.43
C ASN A 121 1.29 58.83 -70.60
N ASN A 122 1.87 58.90 -69.40
CA ASN A 122 1.67 60.03 -68.50
C ASN A 122 2.62 61.21 -68.82
N GLY A 123 3.55 61.02 -69.75
CA GLY A 123 4.49 62.02 -70.24
C GLY A 123 5.81 62.07 -69.46
N ILE A 124 6.04 61.13 -68.54
CA ILE A 124 7.28 60.92 -67.78
C ILE A 124 7.85 59.55 -68.24
N PRO A 125 9.15 59.45 -68.57
CA PRO A 125 9.72 58.14 -68.95
C PRO A 125 9.72 57.18 -67.77
N ASP A 126 9.38 55.92 -68.03
CA ASP A 126 9.30 54.81 -67.08
C ASP A 126 10.46 54.78 -66.05
N PRO A 127 11.76 54.88 -66.44
CA PRO A 127 12.87 54.85 -65.48
C PRO A 127 12.93 56.07 -64.55
N CYS A 128 12.34 57.20 -64.95
CA CYS A 128 12.26 58.39 -64.11
C CYS A 128 11.18 58.27 -63.04
N GLU A 129 10.13 57.49 -63.30
CA GLU A 129 9.05 57.26 -62.33
C GLU A 129 9.52 56.35 -61.18
N ILE A 130 10.22 55.27 -61.54
CA ILE A 130 10.83 54.32 -60.60
C ILE A 130 11.86 55.01 -59.71
N GLN A 131 12.78 55.78 -60.32
CA GLN A 131 13.82 56.50 -59.56
C GLN A 131 13.26 57.68 -58.74
N GLY A 132 12.12 58.23 -59.15
CA GLY A 132 11.39 59.29 -58.46
C GLY A 132 10.49 58.81 -57.33
N GLY A 133 10.26 57.49 -57.22
CA GLY A 133 9.32 56.88 -56.27
C GLY A 133 7.85 57.21 -56.59
N THR A 134 7.53 57.47 -57.86
CA THR A 134 6.15 57.70 -58.32
C THR A 134 5.54 56.50 -59.03
N ALA A 135 6.33 55.47 -59.30
CA ALA A 135 5.90 54.15 -59.75
C ALA A 135 6.82 53.08 -59.13
N ASP A 136 6.29 51.89 -58.88
CA ASP A 136 7.01 50.75 -58.29
C ASP A 136 7.53 49.81 -59.40
N ASP A 137 8.68 49.16 -59.15
CA ASP A 137 9.39 48.21 -60.04
C ASP A 137 10.07 47.15 -59.15
N CYS A 138 9.25 46.22 -58.68
CA CYS A 138 9.62 45.19 -57.72
C CYS A 138 10.69 44.21 -58.25
N ASP A 139 10.61 43.82 -59.52
CA ASP A 139 11.53 42.86 -60.12
C ASP A 139 12.83 43.51 -60.67
N HIS A 140 12.90 44.84 -60.59
CA HIS A 140 14.02 45.71 -60.96
C HIS A 140 14.40 45.60 -62.45
N ASN A 141 13.46 45.27 -63.33
CA ASN A 141 13.73 45.14 -64.75
C ASN A 141 13.70 46.47 -65.51
N GLY A 142 13.27 47.56 -64.84
CA GLY A 142 13.24 48.92 -65.37
C GLY A 142 11.95 49.32 -66.08
N ILE A 143 10.86 48.56 -65.87
CA ILE A 143 9.49 48.85 -66.33
C ILE A 143 8.60 48.96 -65.07
N PRO A 144 7.74 49.98 -64.94
CA PRO A 144 6.78 50.06 -63.85
C PRO A 144 5.87 48.83 -63.78
N ASP A 145 5.58 48.36 -62.57
CA ASP A 145 4.74 47.18 -62.30
C ASP A 145 3.38 47.27 -63.05
N GLU A 146 2.75 48.45 -63.01
CA GLU A 146 1.47 48.73 -63.68
C GLU A 146 1.50 48.64 -65.23
N CYS A 147 2.70 48.57 -65.79
CA CYS A 147 2.95 48.49 -67.23
C CYS A 147 3.41 47.12 -67.69
N GLU A 148 3.63 46.20 -66.77
CA GLU A 148 4.01 44.84 -67.09
C GLU A 148 2.78 44.04 -67.52
N LEU A 149 2.92 43.28 -68.61
CA LEU A 149 1.93 42.28 -69.02
C LEU A 149 2.37 40.91 -68.49
N GLY A 150 2.38 40.79 -67.16
CA GLY A 150 2.62 39.55 -66.43
C GLY A 150 1.32 38.85 -66.00
N PRO A 151 1.39 37.65 -65.42
CA PRO A 151 0.32 37.09 -64.59
C PRO A 151 0.04 38.07 -63.43
N ASP A 152 -1.21 38.53 -63.37
CA ASP A 152 -1.79 39.39 -62.31
C ASP A 152 -3.21 38.85 -62.13
N CYS A 153 -3.31 37.78 -61.33
CA CYS A 153 -4.53 36.99 -61.21
C CYS A 153 -5.55 37.67 -60.28
N ASN A 154 -5.09 38.41 -59.27
CA ASN A 154 -5.92 39.22 -58.37
C ASN A 154 -6.34 40.56 -59.01
N SER A 155 -5.77 40.91 -60.17
CA SER A 155 -6.06 42.13 -60.95
C SER A 155 -5.80 43.42 -60.19
N ASN A 156 -4.83 43.42 -59.28
CA ASN A 156 -4.50 44.58 -58.43
C ASN A 156 -3.54 45.56 -59.13
N GLY A 157 -2.97 45.20 -60.29
CA GLY A 157 -2.03 46.00 -61.07
C GLY A 157 -0.55 45.82 -60.68
N VAL A 158 -0.25 44.86 -59.81
CA VAL A 158 1.08 44.40 -59.41
C VAL A 158 1.23 42.96 -59.94
N PRO A 159 2.37 42.60 -60.56
CA PRO A 159 2.59 41.22 -60.99
C PRO A 159 2.56 40.23 -59.82
N ASP A 160 1.98 39.05 -60.03
CA ASP A 160 1.83 37.97 -59.04
C ASP A 160 3.13 37.65 -58.28
N ARG A 161 4.26 37.64 -58.99
CA ARG A 161 5.58 37.39 -58.40
C ARG A 161 5.99 38.46 -57.39
N CYS A 162 5.59 39.70 -57.63
CA CYS A 162 5.91 40.82 -56.77
C CYS A 162 5.02 40.87 -55.54
N ASP A 163 3.77 40.45 -55.68
CA ASP A 163 2.89 40.23 -54.53
C ASP A 163 3.47 39.18 -53.56
N LEU A 164 4.12 38.14 -54.09
CA LEU A 164 4.82 37.12 -53.29
C LEU A 164 6.17 37.60 -52.73
N GLU A 165 6.97 38.35 -53.50
CA GLU A 165 8.29 38.86 -53.06
C GLU A 165 8.18 39.94 -51.97
N ASP A 166 7.15 40.80 -52.02
CA ASP A 166 6.89 41.84 -51.02
C ASP A 166 6.00 41.36 -49.85
N GLY A 167 5.48 40.13 -49.93
CA GLY A 167 4.69 39.48 -48.89
C GLY A 167 3.28 40.05 -48.73
N THR A 168 2.73 40.68 -49.77
CA THR A 168 1.33 41.11 -49.84
C THR A 168 0.39 39.95 -50.14
N SER A 169 0.89 38.88 -50.77
CA SER A 169 0.18 37.60 -50.97
C SER A 169 1.02 36.40 -50.51
N GLN A 170 0.38 35.26 -50.28
CA GLN A 170 1.00 33.99 -49.86
C GLN A 170 1.00 32.97 -51.02
N ASP A 171 1.89 31.97 -50.96
CA ASP A 171 2.04 30.86 -51.91
C ASP A 171 2.39 29.60 -51.11
N CYS A 172 1.37 28.91 -50.60
CA CYS A 172 1.54 27.77 -49.69
C CYS A 172 1.87 26.46 -50.41
N ASP A 173 1.45 26.28 -51.67
CA ASP A 173 1.75 25.09 -52.48
C ASP A 173 3.06 25.22 -53.30
N ASN A 174 3.70 26.40 -53.23
CA ASN A 174 4.95 26.78 -53.92
C ASN A 174 4.86 26.71 -55.46
N ASN A 175 3.68 26.95 -56.02
CA ASN A 175 3.44 26.93 -57.46
C ASN A 175 3.83 28.24 -58.17
N ALA A 176 4.24 29.27 -57.41
CA ALA A 176 4.57 30.64 -57.84
C ALA A 176 3.38 31.47 -58.34
N GLN A 177 2.19 31.18 -57.83
CA GLN A 177 0.95 31.94 -57.98
C GLN A 177 0.44 32.32 -56.58
N PRO A 178 -0.12 33.52 -56.39
CA PRO A 178 -0.79 33.89 -55.15
C PRO A 178 -1.94 32.95 -54.79
N ASP A 179 -2.02 32.58 -53.52
CA ASP A 179 -3.06 31.71 -52.95
C ASP A 179 -4.48 32.18 -53.31
N GLU A 180 -4.74 33.49 -53.27
CA GLU A 180 -6.04 34.10 -53.62
C GLU A 180 -6.50 33.86 -55.08
N CYS A 181 -5.64 33.27 -55.90
CA CYS A 181 -5.90 32.93 -57.29
C CYS A 181 -6.07 31.43 -57.53
N ASP A 182 -5.78 30.62 -56.53
CA ASP A 182 -5.97 29.19 -56.58
C ASP A 182 -7.42 28.80 -56.22
N PRO A 183 -7.88 27.62 -56.67
CA PRO A 183 -9.20 27.12 -56.32
C PRO A 183 -9.31 26.95 -54.80
N ASP A 184 -10.45 27.38 -54.27
CA ASP A 184 -10.89 27.23 -52.89
C ASP A 184 -12.34 26.71 -52.99
N CYS A 185 -12.55 25.45 -52.63
CA CYS A 185 -13.82 24.75 -52.82
C CYS A 185 -14.82 24.95 -51.68
N ASP A 186 -14.39 25.42 -50.52
CA ASP A 186 -15.24 25.68 -49.35
C ASP A 186 -15.43 27.18 -49.02
N ASP A 187 -14.74 28.06 -49.78
CA ASP A 187 -14.73 29.52 -49.69
C ASP A 187 -14.19 30.06 -48.34
N ASP A 188 -13.30 29.33 -47.65
CA ASP A 188 -12.74 29.74 -46.35
C ASP A 188 -11.57 30.74 -46.45
N GLY A 189 -10.99 30.88 -47.64
CA GLY A 189 -9.86 31.77 -47.95
C GLY A 189 -8.48 31.10 -47.94
N LEU A 190 -8.39 29.78 -47.76
CA LEU A 190 -7.23 28.94 -48.02
C LEU A 190 -7.45 28.17 -49.33
N PRO A 191 -6.42 28.02 -50.19
CA PRO A 191 -6.58 27.25 -51.41
C PRO A 191 -6.60 25.75 -51.16
N ASP A 192 -7.32 25.01 -52.00
CA ASP A 192 -7.44 23.54 -51.94
C ASP A 192 -6.06 22.86 -51.82
N ALA A 193 -5.06 23.36 -52.56
CA ALA A 193 -3.72 22.78 -52.59
C ALA A 193 -2.94 22.90 -51.26
N CYS A 194 -3.45 23.72 -50.35
CA CYS A 194 -2.84 24.04 -49.06
C CYS A 194 -3.64 23.53 -47.87
N GLU A 195 -4.79 22.92 -48.15
CA GLU A 195 -5.63 22.27 -47.18
C GLU A 195 -5.21 20.82 -46.96
N VAL A 196 -5.73 20.25 -45.88
CA VAL A 196 -5.41 18.87 -45.51
C VAL A 196 -6.21 17.92 -46.40
N ASP A 197 -5.52 16.98 -47.03
CA ASP A 197 -6.08 15.85 -47.77
C ASP A 197 -5.47 14.56 -47.18
N CYS A 198 -6.06 14.08 -46.08
CA CYS A 198 -5.58 12.89 -45.37
C CYS A 198 -5.72 11.62 -46.21
N ASN A 199 -6.79 11.54 -47.02
CA ASN A 199 -7.11 10.35 -47.80
C ASN A 199 -6.35 10.27 -49.14
N GLN A 200 -5.63 11.35 -49.49
CA GLN A 200 -4.76 11.51 -50.66
C GLN A 200 -5.48 11.28 -52.00
N ASP A 201 -6.78 11.54 -52.06
CA ASP A 201 -7.57 11.40 -53.29
C ASP A 201 -7.49 12.63 -54.20
N GLY A 202 -6.85 13.71 -53.72
CA GLY A 202 -6.61 14.96 -54.44
C GLY A 202 -7.74 15.97 -54.30
N VAL A 203 -8.65 15.79 -53.35
CA VAL A 203 -9.66 16.79 -52.93
C VAL A 203 -9.49 17.03 -51.42
N PRO A 204 -9.42 18.27 -50.94
CA PRO A 204 -9.31 18.58 -49.51
C PRO A 204 -10.45 17.98 -48.69
N ASP A 205 -10.16 17.61 -47.45
CA ASP A 205 -11.13 16.96 -46.57
C ASP A 205 -12.34 17.86 -46.27
N ASP A 206 -12.15 19.17 -46.10
CA ASP A 206 -13.21 20.15 -45.85
C ASP A 206 -14.12 20.39 -47.07
N CYS A 207 -13.68 19.97 -48.26
CA CYS A 207 -14.45 19.97 -49.49
C CYS A 207 -15.17 18.64 -49.77
N GLN A 208 -15.06 17.68 -48.85
CA GLN A 208 -15.68 16.37 -48.91
C GLN A 208 -16.66 16.19 -47.74
N GLU A 209 -17.79 15.52 -47.99
CA GLU A 209 -18.61 15.00 -46.88
C GLU A 209 -18.01 13.66 -46.43
N LEU A 210 -16.97 13.73 -45.58
CA LEU A 210 -16.35 12.56 -44.96
C LEU A 210 -17.05 12.19 -43.65
N THR A 211 -17.04 10.91 -43.32
CA THR A 211 -17.65 10.38 -42.09
C THR A 211 -16.80 10.78 -40.88
N ASP A 212 -17.45 11.27 -39.83
CA ASP A 212 -16.88 11.59 -38.52
C ASP A 212 -17.83 11.00 -37.46
N CYS A 213 -17.52 9.78 -36.99
CA CYS A 213 -18.38 9.02 -36.10
C CYS A 213 -18.31 9.46 -34.64
N ASP A 214 -17.20 10.04 -34.18
CA ASP A 214 -17.08 10.55 -32.81
C ASP A 214 -17.47 12.04 -32.68
N ALA A 215 -17.79 12.68 -33.82
CA ALA A 215 -18.24 14.05 -33.96
C ALA A 215 -17.24 15.07 -33.38
N ASN A 216 -15.95 14.74 -33.40
CA ASN A 216 -14.90 15.60 -32.89
C ASN A 216 -14.50 16.71 -33.89
N GLY A 217 -15.02 16.65 -35.13
CA GLY A 217 -14.78 17.61 -36.19
C GLY A 217 -13.62 17.24 -37.12
N VAL A 218 -13.01 16.07 -36.95
CA VAL A 218 -11.98 15.50 -37.82
C VAL A 218 -12.54 14.24 -38.48
N PRO A 219 -12.49 14.11 -39.82
CA PRO A 219 -12.93 12.90 -40.49
C PRO A 219 -12.22 11.65 -39.98
N ASP A 220 -12.95 10.53 -39.84
CA ASP A 220 -12.38 9.28 -39.35
C ASP A 220 -11.17 8.80 -40.17
N VAL A 221 -11.17 9.06 -41.48
CA VAL A 221 -10.05 8.73 -42.39
C VAL A 221 -8.76 9.52 -42.10
N CYS A 222 -8.86 10.63 -41.38
CA CYS A 222 -7.74 11.45 -40.91
C CYS A 222 -7.20 11.00 -39.55
N GLU A 223 -7.85 10.04 -38.91
CA GLU A 223 -7.50 9.60 -37.56
C GLU A 223 -6.87 8.20 -37.56
N PRO A 224 -5.96 7.92 -36.62
CA PRO A 224 -5.62 6.54 -36.30
C PRO A 224 -6.83 5.89 -35.61
N PHE A 225 -7.46 4.91 -36.27
CA PHE A 225 -8.58 4.16 -35.73
C PHE A 225 -8.30 2.67 -35.60
N ILE A 226 -9.07 2.01 -34.73
CA ILE A 226 -9.10 0.56 -34.58
C ILE A 226 -10.18 0.05 -35.54
N ASP A 227 -9.80 -0.90 -36.40
CA ASP A 227 -10.64 -1.60 -37.38
C ASP A 227 -10.30 -3.08 -37.25
N CYS A 228 -10.97 -3.72 -36.29
CA CYS A 228 -10.66 -5.08 -35.87
C CYS A 228 -11.16 -6.13 -36.87
N ASN A 229 -12.21 -5.81 -37.66
CA ASN A 229 -12.76 -6.68 -38.69
C ASN A 229 -12.12 -6.46 -40.08
N GLU A 230 -11.15 -5.55 -40.18
CA GLU A 230 -10.41 -5.14 -41.38
C GLU A 230 -11.33 -4.69 -42.55
N ASN A 231 -12.51 -4.14 -42.25
CA ASN A 231 -13.50 -3.78 -43.26
C ASN A 231 -13.31 -2.35 -43.83
N GLY A 232 -12.42 -1.57 -43.22
CA GLY A 232 -12.09 -0.19 -43.59
C GLY A 232 -12.97 0.87 -42.94
N VAL A 233 -13.80 0.50 -41.96
CA VAL A 233 -14.63 1.39 -41.13
C VAL A 233 -14.14 1.31 -39.69
N PRO A 234 -13.96 2.43 -38.98
CA PRO A 234 -13.63 2.40 -37.56
C PRO A 234 -14.66 1.63 -36.74
N ASP A 235 -14.22 0.80 -35.80
CA ASP A 235 -15.10 -0.01 -34.95
C ASP A 235 -16.19 0.82 -34.27
N ARG A 236 -15.82 2.02 -33.80
CA ARG A 236 -16.73 3.01 -33.17
C ARG A 236 -17.93 3.41 -34.04
N CYS A 237 -17.81 3.32 -35.37
CA CYS A 237 -18.89 3.59 -36.30
C CYS A 237 -19.90 2.44 -36.41
N GLU A 238 -19.53 1.25 -35.91
CA GLU A 238 -20.27 -0.01 -36.11
C GLU A 238 -20.92 -0.52 -34.81
N LEU A 239 -20.57 0.04 -33.65
CA LEU A 239 -21.06 -0.37 -32.32
C LEU A 239 -22.59 -0.30 -32.17
N PHE A 240 -23.28 0.63 -32.84
CA PHE A 240 -24.70 0.90 -32.54
C PHE A 240 -25.67 -0.28 -32.85
N GLU A 241 -25.24 -1.27 -33.64
CA GLU A 241 -26.02 -2.50 -33.93
C GLU A 241 -25.26 -3.81 -33.68
N ASN A 242 -23.95 -3.75 -33.37
CA ASN A 242 -23.05 -4.91 -33.33
C ASN A 242 -22.17 -4.93 -32.04
N ASP A 243 -22.67 -4.32 -30.96
CA ASP A 243 -22.11 -4.37 -29.60
C ASP A 243 -23.27 -4.69 -28.64
N CYS A 244 -23.58 -5.97 -28.49
CA CYS A 244 -24.76 -6.44 -27.76
C CYS A 244 -24.61 -6.36 -26.24
N ASP A 245 -23.40 -6.33 -25.72
CA ASP A 245 -23.10 -6.21 -24.30
C ASP A 245 -22.74 -4.76 -23.86
N SER A 246 -22.65 -3.85 -24.85
CA SER A 246 -22.42 -2.41 -24.70
C SER A 246 -21.07 -2.06 -24.08
N ASN A 247 -20.04 -2.89 -24.29
CA ASN A 247 -18.71 -2.70 -23.72
C ASN A 247 -17.81 -1.78 -24.59
N GLY A 248 -18.27 -1.38 -25.78
CA GLY A 248 -17.55 -0.50 -26.68
C GLY A 248 -16.60 -1.21 -27.65
N VAL A 249 -16.68 -2.54 -27.75
CA VAL A 249 -15.98 -3.38 -28.73
C VAL A 249 -17.02 -4.02 -29.66
N LEU A 250 -16.66 -4.22 -30.92
CA LEU A 250 -17.48 -4.99 -31.85
C LEU A 250 -17.54 -6.46 -31.43
N ASP A 251 -18.74 -7.03 -31.36
CA ASP A 251 -18.99 -8.44 -30.97
C ASP A 251 -18.08 -9.42 -31.73
N GLU A 252 -17.87 -9.21 -33.03
CA GLU A 252 -17.05 -10.07 -33.90
C GLU A 252 -15.53 -9.93 -33.71
N CYS A 253 -15.13 -8.93 -32.92
CA CYS A 253 -13.74 -8.62 -32.62
C CYS A 253 -13.35 -9.00 -31.19
N GLU A 254 -14.30 -9.52 -30.43
CA GLU A 254 -14.07 -10.05 -29.11
C GLU A 254 -13.35 -11.41 -29.22
N PRO A 255 -12.13 -11.57 -28.68
CA PRO A 255 -11.33 -12.73 -29.03
C PRO A 255 -11.60 -13.98 -28.18
N PHE A 256 -12.50 -13.94 -27.18
CA PHE A 256 -12.41 -14.87 -26.06
C PHE A 256 -13.69 -15.52 -25.55
N GLU A 257 -14.88 -15.13 -25.98
CA GLU A 257 -16.12 -15.72 -25.45
C GLU A 257 -17.10 -16.04 -26.58
N ASP A 258 -16.74 -16.87 -27.56
CA ASP A 258 -17.69 -17.46 -28.53
C ASP A 258 -17.42 -18.96 -28.60
N CYS A 259 -17.91 -19.66 -27.57
CA CYS A 259 -17.62 -21.06 -27.35
C CYS A 259 -18.30 -21.97 -28.38
N ASN A 260 -19.47 -21.57 -28.89
CA ASN A 260 -20.22 -22.31 -29.90
C ASN A 260 -19.82 -21.94 -31.35
N GLN A 261 -18.91 -20.96 -31.50
CA GLN A 261 -18.33 -20.49 -32.77
C GLN A 261 -19.39 -19.96 -33.73
N ASN A 262 -20.43 -19.32 -33.21
CA ASN A 262 -21.55 -18.81 -34.01
C ASN A 262 -21.33 -17.36 -34.48
N GLY A 263 -20.29 -16.68 -33.99
CA GLY A 263 -19.93 -15.30 -34.29
C GLY A 263 -20.60 -14.26 -33.38
N LEU A 264 -21.20 -14.67 -32.26
CA LEU A 264 -21.71 -13.82 -31.19
C LEU A 264 -21.01 -14.20 -29.89
N PRO A 265 -20.70 -13.21 -29.02
CA PRO A 265 -20.23 -13.51 -27.69
C PRO A 265 -21.24 -14.33 -26.89
N ASP A 266 -20.76 -15.19 -26.00
CA ASP A 266 -21.49 -16.12 -25.14
C ASP A 266 -22.54 -15.37 -24.31
N ARG A 267 -22.15 -14.23 -23.75
CA ARG A 267 -23.03 -13.29 -23.05
C ARG A 267 -24.18 -12.79 -23.92
N CYS A 268 -23.94 -12.60 -25.20
CA CYS A 268 -24.94 -12.17 -26.17
C CYS A 268 -25.83 -13.30 -26.67
N ASP A 269 -25.34 -14.52 -26.69
CA ASP A 269 -26.16 -15.72 -26.90
C ASP A 269 -27.20 -15.91 -25.78
N LEU A 270 -26.81 -15.64 -24.53
CA LEU A 270 -27.71 -15.65 -23.38
C LEU A 270 -28.76 -14.52 -23.43
N LEU A 271 -28.37 -13.32 -23.85
CA LEU A 271 -29.28 -12.17 -23.99
C LEU A 271 -30.27 -12.33 -25.15
N SER A 272 -29.88 -13.02 -26.23
CA SER A 272 -30.68 -13.17 -27.45
C SER A 272 -31.62 -14.40 -27.42
N SER A 273 -31.65 -15.16 -26.32
CA SER A 273 -32.40 -16.42 -26.12
C SER A 273 -31.99 -17.55 -27.07
N GLY A 274 -30.73 -17.54 -27.52
CA GLY A 274 -30.11 -18.59 -28.33
C GLY A 274 -29.63 -19.79 -27.51
N SER A 275 -29.18 -19.52 -26.29
CA SER A 275 -28.57 -20.51 -25.39
C SER A 275 -29.13 -20.40 -23.95
N GLU A 276 -29.06 -21.50 -23.19
CA GLU A 276 -29.44 -21.53 -21.76
C GLU A 276 -28.16 -21.50 -20.89
N ASP A 277 -28.27 -20.90 -19.71
CA ASP A 277 -27.24 -20.82 -18.67
C ASP A 277 -27.94 -21.14 -17.34
N CYS A 278 -27.93 -22.41 -16.97
CA CYS A 278 -28.69 -22.91 -15.83
C CYS A 278 -27.99 -22.62 -14.50
N ASN A 279 -26.66 -22.61 -14.51
CA ASN A 279 -25.79 -22.46 -13.34
C ASN A 279 -25.42 -20.98 -13.06
N GLN A 280 -25.87 -20.08 -13.94
CA GLN A 280 -25.72 -18.61 -13.88
C GLN A 280 -24.25 -18.15 -13.89
N ASN A 281 -23.36 -18.96 -14.46
CA ASN A 281 -21.95 -18.60 -14.55
C ASN A 281 -21.61 -17.77 -15.79
N GLN A 282 -22.63 -17.38 -16.58
CA GLN A 282 -22.54 -16.56 -17.79
C GLN A 282 -21.88 -17.26 -18.99
N ILE A 283 -21.77 -18.59 -18.95
CA ILE A 283 -21.34 -19.43 -20.07
C ILE A 283 -22.55 -20.25 -20.55
N PRO A 284 -22.84 -20.29 -21.87
CA PRO A 284 -23.85 -21.17 -22.43
C PRO A 284 -23.65 -22.65 -22.04
N ASP A 285 -24.68 -23.31 -21.50
CA ASP A 285 -24.65 -24.72 -21.06
C ASP A 285 -24.08 -25.66 -22.16
N GLU A 286 -24.36 -25.38 -23.45
CA GLU A 286 -23.88 -26.18 -24.58
C GLU A 286 -22.36 -26.11 -24.83
N CYS A 287 -21.71 -25.15 -24.21
CA CYS A 287 -20.28 -24.92 -24.26
C CYS A 287 -19.54 -25.45 -23.04
N GLU A 288 -20.29 -25.88 -22.04
CA GLU A 288 -19.75 -26.47 -20.85
C GLU A 288 -19.48 -27.96 -21.09
N LEU A 289 -18.26 -28.39 -20.79
CA LEU A 289 -17.94 -29.81 -20.63
C LEU A 289 -18.22 -30.21 -19.18
N GLU A 290 -19.42 -29.92 -18.70
CA GLU A 290 -19.89 -30.35 -17.39
C GLU A 290 -20.11 -31.88 -17.39
N PRO A 291 -20.04 -32.52 -16.21
CA PRO A 291 -20.52 -33.88 -16.03
C PRO A 291 -21.99 -33.97 -16.47
N ASP A 292 -22.28 -34.84 -17.44
CA ASP A 292 -23.62 -35.29 -17.81
C ASP A 292 -23.62 -36.81 -17.69
N CYS A 293 -23.79 -37.27 -16.46
CA CYS A 293 -23.61 -38.66 -16.09
C CYS A 293 -24.72 -39.55 -16.72
N ASN A 294 -25.93 -39.01 -16.86
CA ASN A 294 -27.08 -39.72 -17.41
C ASN A 294 -27.16 -39.61 -18.95
N ASN A 295 -26.25 -38.84 -19.56
CA ASN A 295 -26.07 -38.62 -21.00
C ASN A 295 -27.33 -38.09 -21.68
N ASN A 296 -28.10 -37.24 -21.00
CA ASN A 296 -29.34 -36.67 -21.53
C ASN A 296 -29.12 -35.36 -22.31
N GLY A 297 -27.91 -34.81 -22.30
CA GLY A 297 -27.52 -33.57 -22.95
C GLY A 297 -27.76 -32.31 -22.12
N VAL A 298 -28.01 -32.45 -20.83
CA VAL A 298 -28.18 -31.39 -19.82
C VAL A 298 -27.14 -31.66 -18.72
N PRO A 299 -26.34 -30.66 -18.29
CA PRO A 299 -25.41 -30.83 -17.19
C PRO A 299 -26.06 -31.36 -15.91
N ASP A 300 -25.33 -32.16 -15.14
CA ASP A 300 -25.77 -32.78 -13.90
C ASP A 300 -26.31 -31.73 -12.89
N GLY A 301 -25.63 -30.57 -12.78
CA GLY A 301 -26.08 -29.46 -11.95
C GLY A 301 -27.39 -28.81 -12.42
N CYS A 302 -27.65 -28.80 -13.74
CA CYS A 302 -28.92 -28.33 -14.31
C CYS A 302 -30.06 -29.34 -14.04
N ASP A 303 -29.76 -30.63 -14.10
CA ASP A 303 -30.71 -31.68 -13.79
C ASP A 303 -31.16 -31.64 -12.32
N ILE A 304 -30.23 -31.35 -11.40
CA ILE A 304 -30.51 -31.18 -9.97
C ILE A 304 -31.33 -29.90 -9.71
N SER A 305 -30.90 -28.75 -10.26
CA SER A 305 -31.58 -27.46 -10.04
C SER A 305 -32.99 -27.40 -10.64
N SER A 306 -33.23 -28.10 -11.74
CA SER A 306 -34.56 -28.25 -12.36
C SER A 306 -35.43 -29.33 -11.72
N ALA A 307 -34.89 -30.07 -10.74
CA ALA A 307 -35.48 -31.26 -10.11
C ALA A 307 -35.82 -32.38 -11.12
N ALA A 308 -35.09 -32.44 -12.24
CA ALA A 308 -35.13 -33.56 -13.19
C ALA A 308 -34.42 -34.80 -12.63
N SER A 309 -33.36 -34.58 -11.84
CA SER A 309 -32.62 -35.59 -11.08
C SER A 309 -32.57 -35.21 -9.59
N GLN A 310 -32.38 -36.19 -8.71
CA GLN A 310 -32.25 -35.99 -7.27
C GLN A 310 -30.76 -36.02 -6.89
N ASP A 311 -30.38 -35.24 -5.88
CA ASP A 311 -29.06 -35.23 -5.24
C ASP A 311 -29.32 -35.02 -3.74
N CYS A 312 -29.49 -36.11 -3.00
CA CYS A 312 -29.85 -36.05 -1.58
C CYS A 312 -28.65 -35.86 -0.65
N ASN A 313 -27.43 -36.13 -1.11
CA ASN A 313 -26.22 -35.91 -0.29
C ASN A 313 -25.54 -34.57 -0.60
N GLY A 314 -26.04 -33.80 -1.57
CA GLY A 314 -25.62 -32.45 -1.90
C GLY A 314 -24.21 -32.39 -2.51
N ASN A 315 -23.71 -33.50 -3.05
CA ASN A 315 -22.36 -33.59 -3.58
C ASN A 315 -22.25 -33.11 -5.05
N GLY A 316 -23.36 -32.67 -5.65
CA GLY A 316 -23.41 -32.17 -7.02
C GLY A 316 -23.45 -33.25 -8.09
N ILE A 317 -23.63 -34.53 -7.72
CA ILE A 317 -23.79 -35.66 -8.63
C ILE A 317 -25.20 -36.23 -8.47
N PRO A 318 -25.98 -36.38 -9.56
CA PRO A 318 -27.27 -37.04 -9.52
C PRO A 318 -27.21 -38.42 -8.86
N ASP A 319 -28.15 -38.74 -7.97
CA ASP A 319 -28.22 -40.00 -7.22
C ASP A 319 -28.19 -41.23 -8.14
N GLU A 320 -28.76 -41.14 -9.35
CA GLU A 320 -28.76 -42.22 -10.34
C GLU A 320 -27.38 -42.52 -10.95
N CYS A 321 -26.42 -41.63 -10.70
CA CYS A 321 -25.04 -41.67 -11.15
C CYS A 321 -24.03 -41.73 -10.01
N ASP A 322 -24.48 -41.49 -8.78
CA ASP A 322 -23.64 -41.58 -7.59
C ASP A 322 -23.39 -43.05 -7.22
N LEU A 323 -22.12 -43.44 -7.25
CA LEU A 323 -21.64 -44.77 -6.81
C LEU A 323 -21.02 -44.70 -5.41
N GLY A 324 -21.56 -43.84 -4.56
CA GLY A 324 -21.23 -43.74 -3.14
C GLY A 324 -21.40 -45.06 -2.37
N PRO A 325 -21.02 -45.08 -1.08
CA PRO A 325 -21.31 -46.20 -0.20
C PRO A 325 -22.82 -46.52 -0.22
N ASP A 326 -23.15 -47.75 -0.59
CA ASP A 326 -24.50 -48.31 -0.63
C ASP A 326 -24.41 -49.69 0.03
N CYS A 327 -24.48 -49.69 1.36
CA CYS A 327 -24.21 -50.85 2.18
C CYS A 327 -25.36 -51.87 2.11
N ASN A 328 -26.60 -51.40 1.90
CA ASN A 328 -27.78 -52.25 1.78
C ASN A 328 -28.04 -52.73 0.33
N GLY A 329 -27.35 -52.14 -0.66
CA GLY A 329 -27.34 -52.53 -2.06
C GLY A 329 -28.61 -52.15 -2.82
N ASN A 330 -29.30 -51.09 -2.39
CA ASN A 330 -30.58 -50.67 -2.95
C ASN A 330 -30.45 -49.72 -4.15
N GLY A 331 -29.23 -49.21 -4.41
CA GLY A 331 -28.91 -48.28 -5.49
C GLY A 331 -29.14 -46.81 -5.16
N LEU A 332 -29.34 -46.46 -3.89
CA LEU A 332 -29.25 -45.12 -3.31
C LEU A 332 -28.01 -45.07 -2.40
N PRO A 333 -27.30 -43.93 -2.32
CA PRO A 333 -26.25 -43.75 -1.34
C PRO A 333 -26.77 -43.86 0.10
N ASP A 334 -25.93 -44.35 1.01
CA ASP A 334 -26.23 -44.54 2.44
C ASP A 334 -26.81 -43.26 3.11
N LEU A 335 -26.23 -42.09 2.80
CA LEU A 335 -26.71 -40.77 3.26
C LEU A 335 -28.12 -40.44 2.77
N CYS A 336 -28.44 -40.87 1.55
CA CYS A 336 -29.75 -40.65 0.95
C CYS A 336 -30.84 -41.52 1.58
N ASP A 337 -30.51 -42.75 1.97
CA ASP A 337 -31.42 -43.61 2.71
C ASP A 337 -31.78 -43.01 4.08
N ILE A 338 -30.82 -42.33 4.72
CA ILE A 338 -31.01 -41.63 5.99
C ILE A 338 -31.87 -40.37 5.82
N ASP A 339 -31.55 -39.51 4.85
CA ASP A 339 -32.26 -38.22 4.63
C ASP A 339 -33.72 -38.43 4.15
N GLN A 340 -33.98 -39.48 3.38
CA GLN A 340 -35.34 -39.86 2.98
C GLN A 340 -36.12 -40.58 4.10
N GLY A 341 -35.46 -40.93 5.21
CA GLY A 341 -36.03 -41.61 6.36
C GLY A 341 -36.36 -43.09 6.12
N ASP A 342 -35.74 -43.69 5.11
CA ASP A 342 -35.85 -45.12 4.79
C ASP A 342 -34.90 -45.97 5.65
N SER A 343 -33.82 -45.37 6.16
CA SER A 343 -32.87 -45.92 7.14
C SER A 343 -32.70 -44.99 8.35
N THR A 344 -32.30 -45.55 9.49
CA THR A 344 -31.93 -44.79 10.70
C THR A 344 -30.41 -44.72 10.85
N ASP A 345 -29.93 -43.63 11.42
CA ASP A 345 -28.52 -43.38 11.77
C ASP A 345 -28.53 -42.72 13.16
N CYS A 346 -28.33 -43.53 14.19
CA CYS A 346 -28.46 -43.09 15.57
C CYS A 346 -27.21 -42.43 16.15
N ASP A 347 -26.02 -42.69 15.60
CA ASP A 347 -24.75 -42.07 16.01
C ASP A 347 -24.32 -40.90 15.09
N GLN A 348 -25.08 -40.66 14.02
CA GLN A 348 -24.92 -39.57 13.04
C GLN A 348 -23.60 -39.62 12.27
N ASN A 349 -23.05 -40.82 12.08
CA ASN A 349 -21.79 -41.00 11.37
C ASN A 349 -21.94 -41.11 9.84
N GLY A 350 -23.18 -41.10 9.33
CA GLY A 350 -23.51 -41.16 7.91
C GLY A 350 -23.60 -42.58 7.34
N ILE A 351 -23.60 -43.61 8.19
CA ILE A 351 -23.79 -45.02 7.83
C ILE A 351 -25.13 -45.50 8.44
N PRO A 352 -26.03 -46.11 7.65
CA PRO A 352 -27.25 -46.71 8.17
C PRO A 352 -27.00 -47.72 9.29
N ASP A 353 -27.78 -47.66 10.37
CA ASP A 353 -27.72 -48.56 11.54
C ASP A 353 -27.66 -50.05 11.14
N GLU A 354 -28.40 -50.44 10.11
CA GLU A 354 -28.44 -51.83 9.65
C GLU A 354 -27.13 -52.34 9.03
N CYS A 355 -26.20 -51.44 8.77
CA CYS A 355 -24.88 -51.70 8.21
C CYS A 355 -23.76 -51.66 9.25
N GLU A 356 -24.12 -51.41 10.51
CA GLU A 356 -23.21 -51.27 11.62
C GLU A 356 -23.01 -52.57 12.43
N PRO A 357 -21.93 -52.68 13.21
CA PRO A 357 -21.74 -53.76 14.16
C PRO A 357 -22.82 -53.73 15.27
N ASP A 358 -23.42 -54.89 15.52
CA ASP A 358 -24.39 -55.14 16.60
C ASP A 358 -23.98 -56.44 17.31
N CYS A 359 -23.34 -56.30 18.48
CA CYS A 359 -22.69 -57.34 19.23
C CYS A 359 -23.67 -58.20 20.04
N ASP A 360 -24.77 -57.61 20.49
CA ASP A 360 -25.79 -58.24 21.34
C ASP A 360 -26.99 -58.81 20.51
N ARG A 361 -27.16 -58.30 19.29
CA ARG A 361 -28.15 -58.63 18.25
C ARG A 361 -29.58 -58.21 18.55
N ASP A 362 -29.76 -57.12 19.26
CA ASP A 362 -31.08 -56.58 19.56
C ASP A 362 -31.67 -55.71 18.42
N GLY A 363 -30.82 -55.30 17.47
CA GLY A 363 -31.16 -54.47 16.32
C GLY A 363 -30.84 -52.98 16.49
N VAL A 364 -30.14 -52.59 17.56
CA VAL A 364 -29.48 -51.30 17.76
C VAL A 364 -27.97 -51.50 17.54
N PRO A 365 -27.29 -50.64 16.77
CA PRO A 365 -25.84 -50.69 16.63
C PRO A 365 -25.11 -50.45 17.93
N ASP A 366 -23.91 -51.06 18.08
CA ASP A 366 -23.05 -50.90 19.25
C ASP A 366 -22.79 -49.41 19.56
N ALA A 367 -22.64 -48.56 18.53
CA ALA A 367 -22.38 -47.13 18.69
C ALA A 367 -23.55 -46.34 19.29
N CYS A 368 -24.75 -46.93 19.31
CA CYS A 368 -25.98 -46.32 19.78
C CYS A 368 -26.49 -46.90 21.10
N GLU A 369 -25.74 -47.83 21.67
CA GLU A 369 -26.00 -48.43 22.97
C GLU A 369 -25.27 -47.67 24.08
N GLU A 370 -25.76 -47.80 25.32
CA GLU A 370 -25.11 -47.15 26.46
C GLU A 370 -23.77 -47.85 26.77
N ASP A 371 -22.70 -47.06 26.77
CA ASP A 371 -21.36 -47.42 27.23
C ASP A 371 -21.01 -46.49 28.40
N CYS A 372 -21.40 -46.91 29.61
CA CYS A 372 -21.30 -46.07 30.81
C CYS A 372 -19.86 -45.85 31.27
N ASN A 373 -18.93 -46.73 30.90
CA ASN A 373 -17.53 -46.66 31.30
C ASN A 373 -16.61 -46.08 30.21
N GLN A 374 -17.15 -45.79 29.02
CA GLN A 374 -16.49 -45.17 27.86
C GLN A 374 -15.26 -45.97 27.38
N ASP A 375 -15.28 -47.30 27.52
CA ASP A 375 -14.18 -48.15 27.07
C ASP A 375 -14.29 -48.58 25.60
N GLY A 376 -15.38 -48.18 24.93
CA GLY A 376 -15.67 -48.46 23.53
C GLY A 376 -16.37 -49.79 23.30
N VAL A 377 -16.94 -50.41 24.35
CA VAL A 377 -17.78 -51.60 24.27
C VAL A 377 -19.09 -51.36 25.06
N PRO A 378 -20.27 -51.49 24.43
CA PRO A 378 -21.54 -51.29 25.13
C PRO A 378 -21.74 -52.19 26.35
N ASP A 379 -22.45 -51.67 27.35
CA ASP A 379 -22.66 -52.32 28.64
C ASP A 379 -23.27 -53.72 28.51
N ASP A 380 -24.24 -53.87 27.61
CA ASP A 380 -24.94 -55.13 27.33
C ASP A 380 -24.04 -56.17 26.62
N CYS A 381 -22.91 -55.73 26.07
CA CYS A 381 -21.85 -56.57 25.52
C CYS A 381 -20.74 -56.91 26.51
N GLN A 382 -20.83 -56.41 27.75
CA GLN A 382 -19.86 -56.60 28.83
C GLN A 382 -20.36 -57.57 29.91
N SER A 383 -19.46 -58.02 30.79
CA SER A 383 -19.79 -58.92 31.91
C SER A 383 -18.97 -58.55 33.14
N PHE A 384 -19.30 -57.44 33.79
CA PHE A 384 -18.65 -56.94 35.01
C PHE A 384 -19.27 -57.48 36.31
N GLY A 385 -18.70 -57.05 37.44
CA GLY A 385 -19.22 -57.27 38.78
C GLY A 385 -20.41 -56.35 39.07
N ASP A 386 -21.47 -56.94 39.61
CA ASP A 386 -22.72 -56.30 40.03
C ASP A 386 -23.02 -56.87 41.44
N CYS A 387 -22.56 -56.15 42.46
CA CYS A 387 -22.57 -56.59 43.86
C CYS A 387 -24.00 -56.64 44.44
N ASP A 388 -24.90 -55.82 43.91
CA ASP A 388 -26.27 -55.68 44.40
C ASP A 388 -27.34 -56.39 43.52
N GLN A 389 -26.91 -56.93 42.38
CA GLN A 389 -27.65 -57.75 41.41
C GLN A 389 -28.79 -57.02 40.70
N ASN A 390 -28.66 -55.72 40.47
CA ASN A 390 -29.69 -54.93 39.81
C ASN A 390 -29.55 -54.87 38.27
N GLY A 391 -28.44 -55.37 37.72
CA GLY A 391 -28.18 -55.44 36.28
C GLY A 391 -27.36 -54.29 35.71
N ILE A 392 -26.89 -53.35 36.54
CA ILE A 392 -25.97 -52.26 36.16
C ILE A 392 -24.58 -52.61 36.74
N PRO A 393 -23.47 -52.47 35.98
CA PRO A 393 -22.13 -52.66 36.52
C PRO A 393 -21.85 -51.73 37.73
N ASP A 394 -21.15 -52.22 38.76
CA ASP A 394 -20.86 -51.45 39.99
C ASP A 394 -20.21 -50.07 39.68
N GLU A 395 -19.31 -50.02 38.67
CA GLU A 395 -18.61 -48.80 38.23
C GLU A 395 -19.55 -47.76 37.58
N CYS A 396 -20.75 -48.18 37.18
CA CYS A 396 -21.78 -47.36 36.55
C CYS A 396 -22.89 -46.95 37.51
N GLU A 397 -22.69 -47.19 38.81
CA GLU A 397 -23.58 -46.75 39.89
C GLU A 397 -22.93 -45.68 40.81
N PRO A 398 -22.28 -44.63 40.29
CA PRO A 398 -21.57 -43.64 41.12
C PRO A 398 -22.51 -42.82 42.02
N SER A 399 -23.82 -42.88 41.79
CA SER A 399 -24.82 -42.16 42.59
C SER A 399 -24.96 -42.67 44.02
N GLU A 400 -24.52 -43.90 44.29
CA GLU A 400 -24.47 -44.48 45.64
C GLU A 400 -23.02 -44.80 46.04
N ASP A 401 -22.03 -44.02 45.61
CA ASP A 401 -20.62 -44.12 46.02
C ASP A 401 -20.09 -42.77 46.51
N CYS A 402 -20.15 -42.56 47.83
CA CYS A 402 -19.79 -41.30 48.48
C CYS A 402 -18.28 -41.05 48.56
N ASN A 403 -17.45 -42.10 48.51
CA ASN A 403 -15.99 -42.00 48.60
C ASN A 403 -15.30 -42.10 47.22
N GLN A 404 -16.07 -42.29 46.15
CA GLN A 404 -15.67 -42.29 44.74
C GLN A 404 -14.64 -43.38 44.41
N ASN A 405 -14.73 -44.55 45.07
CA ASN A 405 -13.80 -45.65 44.86
C ASN A 405 -14.25 -46.67 43.79
N GLY A 406 -15.43 -46.47 43.20
CA GLY A 406 -16.03 -47.32 42.18
C GLY A 406 -16.85 -48.50 42.73
N ILE A 407 -17.20 -48.47 44.02
CA ILE A 407 -18.02 -49.49 44.69
C ILE A 407 -19.17 -48.79 45.43
N PRO A 408 -20.44 -49.18 45.22
CA PRO A 408 -21.54 -48.56 45.96
C PRO A 408 -21.43 -48.74 47.49
N ASP A 409 -21.73 -47.68 48.25
CA ASP A 409 -21.66 -47.54 49.72
C ASP A 409 -22.28 -48.73 50.46
N ARG A 410 -23.38 -49.24 49.93
CA ARG A 410 -24.13 -50.38 50.49
C ARG A 410 -23.32 -51.68 50.50
N CYS A 411 -22.36 -51.81 49.59
CA CYS A 411 -21.43 -52.92 49.49
C CYS A 411 -20.24 -52.73 50.46
N GLU A 412 -20.12 -51.57 51.13
CA GLU A 412 -19.03 -51.20 52.04
C GLU A 412 -19.41 -51.14 53.54
N LEU A 413 -20.71 -51.22 53.88
CA LEU A 413 -21.23 -51.09 55.26
C LEU A 413 -20.71 -52.13 56.27
N VAL A 414 -20.09 -53.24 55.84
CA VAL A 414 -19.70 -54.33 56.75
C VAL A 414 -18.34 -54.06 57.39
N GLY A 415 -18.37 -53.38 58.54
CA GLY A 415 -17.18 -53.12 59.37
C GLY A 415 -16.69 -51.68 59.37
N ASN A 416 -17.34 -50.81 58.59
CA ASN A 416 -17.10 -49.37 58.46
C ASN A 416 -18.40 -48.59 58.77
N ASP A 417 -19.18 -48.98 59.79
CA ASP A 417 -20.37 -48.22 60.27
C ASP A 417 -20.41 -48.40 61.80
N CYS A 418 -19.67 -47.56 62.51
CA CYS A 418 -19.41 -47.68 63.94
C CYS A 418 -20.53 -47.11 64.82
N ASN A 419 -21.32 -46.18 64.29
CA ASN A 419 -22.48 -45.57 64.96
C ASN A 419 -23.83 -46.21 64.54
N ASP A 420 -23.80 -47.26 63.71
CA ASP A 420 -24.93 -48.04 63.19
C ASP A 420 -25.97 -47.18 62.42
N ASN A 421 -25.52 -46.11 61.74
CA ASN A 421 -26.41 -45.16 61.06
C ASN A 421 -26.70 -45.53 59.58
N GLN A 422 -26.12 -46.62 59.06
CA GLN A 422 -26.22 -47.11 57.68
C GLN A 422 -25.54 -46.21 56.64
N ILE A 423 -24.55 -45.42 57.06
CA ILE A 423 -23.65 -44.66 56.22
C ILE A 423 -22.23 -45.17 56.53
N PRO A 424 -21.37 -45.42 55.53
CA PRO A 424 -19.98 -45.78 55.82
C PRO A 424 -19.26 -44.67 56.61
N ASP A 425 -18.42 -45.03 57.59
CA ASP A 425 -17.71 -44.10 58.49
C ASP A 425 -16.96 -43.01 57.71
N ASP A 426 -16.26 -43.39 56.63
CA ASP A 426 -15.48 -42.47 55.77
C ASP A 426 -16.36 -41.49 54.97
N CYS A 427 -17.68 -41.70 54.97
CA CYS A 427 -18.69 -40.86 54.31
C CYS A 427 -19.67 -40.24 55.30
N ASP A 428 -19.48 -40.50 56.58
CA ASP A 428 -20.32 -39.98 57.62
C ASP A 428 -19.96 -38.51 57.89
N LEU A 429 -20.95 -37.63 57.81
CA LEU A 429 -20.79 -36.20 58.09
C LEU A 429 -21.05 -35.86 59.57
N ASP A 430 -21.22 -36.88 60.41
CA ASP A 430 -21.17 -36.69 61.85
C ASP A 430 -19.86 -35.99 62.26
N PRO A 431 -19.88 -35.15 63.31
CA PRO A 431 -18.74 -34.31 63.66
C PRO A 431 -17.45 -35.14 63.81
N ASP A 432 -16.41 -34.74 63.07
CA ASP A 432 -15.04 -35.25 63.18
C ASP A 432 -14.12 -34.05 63.38
N CYS A 433 -13.85 -33.74 64.64
CA CYS A 433 -13.10 -32.56 65.03
C CYS A 433 -11.60 -32.68 64.75
N ASN A 434 -11.06 -33.91 64.68
CA ASN A 434 -9.64 -34.17 64.44
C ASN A 434 -9.34 -34.44 62.94
N ASN A 435 -10.38 -34.48 62.10
CA ASN A 435 -10.37 -34.65 60.65
C ASN A 435 -9.64 -35.93 60.20
N ASN A 436 -9.82 -37.03 60.93
CA ASN A 436 -9.21 -38.31 60.60
C ASN A 436 -10.08 -39.22 59.71
N GLY A 437 -11.31 -38.80 59.39
CA GLY A 437 -12.29 -39.55 58.61
C GLY A 437 -13.21 -40.45 59.44
N VAL A 438 -13.16 -40.38 60.78
CA VAL A 438 -13.98 -41.16 61.69
C VAL A 438 -14.73 -40.21 62.64
N PRO A 439 -16.06 -40.34 62.80
CA PRO A 439 -16.81 -39.46 63.70
C PRO A 439 -16.33 -39.48 65.16
N ASP A 440 -16.41 -38.35 65.84
CA ASP A 440 -15.95 -38.10 67.22
C ASP A 440 -16.43 -39.17 68.22
N LEU A 441 -17.71 -39.54 68.12
CA LEU A 441 -18.31 -40.57 68.95
C LEU A 441 -17.61 -41.92 68.78
N CYS A 442 -17.22 -42.24 67.55
CA CYS A 442 -16.54 -43.48 67.22
C CYS A 442 -15.08 -43.49 67.65
N ASP A 443 -14.42 -42.34 67.66
CA ASP A 443 -13.08 -42.19 68.24
C ASP A 443 -13.06 -42.44 69.75
N VAL A 444 -14.06 -41.92 70.47
CA VAL A 444 -14.22 -42.13 71.91
C VAL A 444 -14.65 -43.58 72.22
N VAL A 445 -15.58 -44.16 71.46
CA VAL A 445 -16.09 -45.54 71.67
C VAL A 445 -15.03 -46.60 71.35
N SER A 446 -14.20 -46.37 70.33
CA SER A 446 -13.09 -47.25 69.95
C SER A 446 -11.89 -47.14 70.90
N GLY A 447 -11.86 -46.09 71.73
CA GLY A 447 -10.82 -45.83 72.74
C GLY A 447 -9.55 -45.22 72.17
N ASN A 448 -9.64 -44.58 71.01
CA ASN A 448 -8.53 -43.89 70.36
C ASN A 448 -8.29 -42.49 70.96
N SER A 449 -9.34 -41.82 71.45
CA SER A 449 -9.27 -40.49 72.08
C SER A 449 -9.83 -40.48 73.52
N GLN A 450 -9.39 -39.51 74.35
CA GLN A 450 -9.84 -39.35 75.74
C GLN A 450 -10.97 -38.33 75.84
N ASP A 451 -11.86 -38.51 76.82
CA ASP A 451 -13.01 -37.65 77.12
C ASP A 451 -13.16 -37.60 78.66
N CYS A 452 -12.55 -36.59 79.29
CA CYS A 452 -12.45 -36.45 80.74
C CYS A 452 -13.76 -35.98 81.39
N ASP A 453 -14.58 -35.23 80.65
CA ASP A 453 -15.82 -34.63 81.14
C ASP A 453 -17.10 -35.43 80.77
N GLN A 454 -16.95 -36.45 79.93
CA GLN A 454 -17.94 -37.45 79.47
C GLN A 454 -19.03 -36.89 78.58
N ASN A 455 -18.70 -35.93 77.72
CA ASN A 455 -19.66 -35.33 76.81
C ASN A 455 -19.68 -35.98 75.40
N HIS A 456 -18.81 -36.95 75.14
CA HIS A 456 -18.61 -37.69 73.88
C HIS A 456 -17.94 -36.89 72.75
N ILE A 457 -17.23 -35.81 73.09
CA ILE A 457 -16.29 -35.10 72.22
C ILE A 457 -14.88 -35.39 72.75
N PRO A 458 -13.89 -35.70 71.90
CA PRO A 458 -12.50 -35.84 72.32
C PRO A 458 -11.96 -34.60 73.05
N ASP A 459 -11.24 -34.76 74.16
CA ASP A 459 -10.66 -33.66 74.97
C ASP A 459 -9.81 -32.70 74.11
N GLU A 460 -9.09 -33.23 73.12
CA GLU A 460 -8.24 -32.45 72.20
C GLU A 460 -9.04 -31.52 71.26
N CYS A 461 -10.33 -31.76 71.14
CA CYS A 461 -11.26 -30.99 70.32
C CYS A 461 -12.07 -29.98 71.12
N GLU A 462 -11.73 -29.77 72.39
CA GLU A 462 -12.39 -28.81 73.28
C GLU A 462 -11.49 -27.61 73.61
N PRO A 463 -11.15 -26.76 72.63
CA PRO A 463 -10.18 -25.68 72.81
C PRO A 463 -10.73 -24.50 73.63
N GLU A 464 -12.05 -24.37 73.77
CA GLU A 464 -12.67 -23.17 74.35
C GLU A 464 -12.43 -23.00 75.85
N SER A 465 -11.90 -24.03 76.51
CA SER A 465 -11.66 -24.02 77.95
C SER A 465 -10.26 -24.49 78.30
N ASP A 466 -9.25 -24.37 77.42
CA ASP A 466 -7.84 -24.65 77.73
C ASP A 466 -7.01 -23.39 77.56
N CYS A 467 -7.06 -22.53 78.57
CA CYS A 467 -6.45 -21.21 78.50
C CYS A 467 -4.93 -21.24 78.63
N ASN A 468 -4.37 -22.28 79.24
CA ASN A 468 -2.92 -22.47 79.36
C ASN A 468 -2.31 -23.26 78.17
N GLN A 469 -3.17 -23.68 77.22
CA GLN A 469 -2.83 -24.31 75.95
C GLN A 469 -2.05 -25.62 76.09
N ASN A 470 -2.37 -26.41 77.11
CA ASN A 470 -1.69 -27.68 77.36
C ASN A 470 -2.42 -28.92 76.77
N SER A 471 -3.50 -28.69 76.03
CA SER A 471 -4.42 -29.65 75.41
C SER A 471 -5.22 -30.48 76.42
N ILE A 472 -5.44 -29.96 77.62
CA ILE A 472 -6.35 -30.48 78.64
C ILE A 472 -7.26 -29.32 79.07
N PRO A 473 -8.59 -29.48 79.06
CA PRO A 473 -9.48 -28.41 79.52
C PRO A 473 -9.19 -27.97 80.97
N ASP A 474 -9.22 -26.66 81.24
CA ASP A 474 -8.99 -25.94 82.50
C ASP A 474 -9.73 -26.56 83.68
N ARG A 475 -10.95 -27.03 83.44
CA ARG A 475 -11.75 -27.70 84.46
C ARG A 475 -11.14 -29.04 84.86
N CYS A 476 -10.63 -29.79 83.89
CA CYS A 476 -9.86 -31.01 84.13
C CYS A 476 -8.52 -30.68 84.82
N ASP A 477 -7.88 -29.53 84.54
CA ASP A 477 -6.69 -29.06 85.27
C ASP A 477 -6.96 -28.70 86.75
N LEU A 478 -8.06 -27.99 87.03
CA LEU A 478 -8.47 -27.61 88.38
C LEU A 478 -8.89 -28.84 89.22
N ASP A 479 -9.62 -29.79 88.64
CA ASP A 479 -10.04 -31.02 89.33
C ASP A 479 -8.85 -31.97 89.58
N GLN A 480 -7.83 -31.96 88.72
CA GLN A 480 -6.58 -32.71 88.91
C GLN A 480 -5.56 -31.98 89.81
N GLY A 481 -5.74 -30.67 90.05
CA GLY A 481 -4.93 -29.83 90.92
C GLY A 481 -3.61 -29.36 90.30
N THR A 482 -3.55 -29.26 88.98
CA THR A 482 -2.40 -28.81 88.19
C THR A 482 -2.32 -27.29 88.08
N SER A 483 -3.45 -26.56 88.20
CA SER A 483 -3.53 -25.09 88.25
C SER A 483 -4.18 -24.55 89.55
N LEU A 484 -4.00 -23.25 89.85
CA LEU A 484 -4.48 -22.57 91.08
C LEU A 484 -5.62 -21.57 90.76
N ASP A 485 -6.51 -21.32 91.73
CA ASP A 485 -7.62 -20.36 91.64
C ASP A 485 -7.76 -19.65 93.02
N CYS A 486 -7.14 -18.46 93.16
CA CYS A 486 -7.01 -17.71 94.42
C CYS A 486 -8.35 -17.15 94.90
N ASP A 487 -9.29 -16.86 93.99
CA ASP A 487 -10.58 -16.24 94.31
C ASP A 487 -11.79 -17.18 94.22
N ASN A 488 -11.57 -18.43 93.80
CA ASN A 488 -12.51 -19.55 93.70
C ASN A 488 -13.65 -19.30 92.72
N ASN A 489 -13.38 -18.63 91.60
CA ASN A 489 -14.38 -18.34 90.58
C ASN A 489 -14.51 -19.43 89.49
N GLY A 490 -13.61 -20.42 89.47
CA GLY A 490 -13.63 -21.54 88.55
C GLY A 490 -12.81 -21.35 87.27
N ILE A 491 -11.96 -20.32 87.21
CA ILE A 491 -10.97 -20.06 86.15
C ILE A 491 -9.57 -20.15 86.78
N PRO A 492 -8.57 -20.76 86.12
CA PRO A 492 -7.20 -20.73 86.62
C PRO A 492 -6.65 -19.29 86.73
N ASP A 493 -5.94 -18.98 87.81
CA ASP A 493 -5.37 -17.64 88.08
C ASP A 493 -4.52 -17.12 86.91
N GLU A 494 -3.76 -18.00 86.26
CA GLU A 494 -2.89 -17.72 85.11
C GLU A 494 -3.67 -17.29 83.85
N CYS A 495 -4.97 -17.54 83.83
CA CYS A 495 -5.87 -17.26 82.72
C CYS A 495 -6.79 -16.06 82.97
N GLU A 496 -6.65 -15.45 84.14
CA GLU A 496 -7.38 -14.25 84.48
C GLU A 496 -6.56 -13.01 84.14
N LEU A 497 -6.95 -12.34 83.05
CA LEU A 497 -6.42 -11.02 82.69
C LEU A 497 -7.04 -9.94 83.59
N GLY A 498 -6.56 -9.87 84.83
CA GLY A 498 -6.74 -8.71 85.70
C GLY A 498 -5.65 -7.66 85.47
N PRO A 499 -5.76 -6.45 86.04
CA PRO A 499 -4.64 -5.54 86.16
C PRO A 499 -3.48 -6.31 86.82
N ASP A 500 -2.37 -6.42 86.10
CA ASP A 500 -1.11 -7.01 86.54
C ASP A 500 -0.03 -6.06 86.05
N CYS A 501 0.15 -5.00 86.83
CA CYS A 501 0.91 -3.85 86.37
C CYS A 501 2.43 -4.11 86.38
N ASN A 502 2.88 -5.18 87.05
CA ASN A 502 4.27 -5.64 87.05
C ASN A 502 4.52 -6.87 86.14
N LEU A 503 3.48 -7.37 85.48
CA LEU A 503 3.51 -8.40 84.43
C LEU A 503 4.04 -9.77 84.89
N ASN A 504 3.74 -10.17 86.13
CA ASN A 504 4.24 -11.43 86.69
C ASN A 504 3.24 -12.61 86.59
N GLN A 505 2.08 -12.38 85.95
CA GLN A 505 0.98 -13.31 85.72
C GLN A 505 0.21 -13.69 87.00
N VAL A 506 0.28 -12.86 88.04
CA VAL A 506 -0.61 -12.90 89.20
C VAL A 506 -1.37 -11.57 89.24
N PRO A 507 -2.72 -11.55 89.21
CA PRO A 507 -3.47 -10.31 89.22
C PRO A 507 -3.17 -9.43 90.45
N ASP A 508 -3.02 -8.12 90.27
CA ASP A 508 -2.65 -7.11 91.29
C ASP A 508 -3.44 -7.29 92.59
N ARG A 509 -4.73 -7.65 92.49
CA ARG A 509 -5.61 -7.90 93.64
C ARG A 509 -5.16 -9.03 94.56
N CYS A 510 -4.50 -10.06 94.03
CA CYS A 510 -3.89 -11.15 94.79
C CYS A 510 -2.49 -10.73 95.34
N GLU A 511 -1.99 -9.51 95.02
CA GLU A 511 -0.70 -8.95 95.46
C GLU A 511 -0.77 -7.82 96.52
N LEU A 512 -1.91 -7.14 96.67
CA LEU A 512 -2.13 -5.92 97.49
C LEU A 512 -1.91 -6.01 99.02
N MET A 513 -1.30 -7.09 99.56
CA MET A 513 -0.99 -7.19 100.99
C MET A 513 0.31 -6.44 101.37
N GLY A 514 0.38 -5.11 101.15
CA GLY A 514 1.36 -4.25 101.86
C GLY A 514 1.98 -3.02 101.18
N ASN A 515 1.74 -2.73 99.89
CA ASN A 515 2.41 -1.64 99.14
C ASN A 515 1.41 -0.79 98.29
N ASP A 516 0.67 0.11 98.94
CA ASP A 516 -0.18 1.13 98.29
C ASP A 516 -0.17 2.40 99.20
N CYS A 517 0.62 3.41 98.81
CA CYS A 517 1.10 4.48 99.66
C CYS A 517 0.18 5.72 99.67
N ASN A 518 -0.56 5.98 98.59
CA ASN A 518 -1.64 6.98 98.56
C ASN A 518 -3.05 6.35 98.71
N SER A 519 -3.12 5.02 98.84
CA SER A 519 -4.33 4.24 99.16
C SER A 519 -5.42 4.35 98.09
N ASN A 520 -5.02 4.48 96.82
CA ASN A 520 -5.93 4.58 95.69
C ASN A 520 -6.28 3.21 95.07
N GLY A 521 -5.68 2.12 95.56
CA GLY A 521 -5.95 0.75 95.11
C GLY A 521 -5.08 0.29 93.94
N ILE A 522 -4.01 1.00 93.63
CA ILE A 522 -2.99 0.64 92.64
C ILE A 522 -1.67 0.37 93.38
N PRO A 523 -0.92 -0.70 93.06
CA PRO A 523 0.39 -0.92 93.67
C PRO A 523 1.36 0.25 93.40
N ASP A 524 2.16 0.63 94.40
CA ASP A 524 3.08 1.80 94.34
C ASP A 524 4.00 1.86 93.11
N GLU A 525 4.33 0.71 92.54
CA GLU A 525 5.20 0.61 91.36
C GLU A 525 4.50 0.98 90.04
N CYS A 526 3.21 1.33 90.10
CA CYS A 526 2.33 1.50 88.94
C CYS A 526 1.45 2.78 88.99
N ASP A 527 1.83 3.79 89.77
CA ASP A 527 1.10 5.06 89.90
C ASP A 527 1.90 6.27 89.36
N GLU A 528 1.29 7.10 88.48
CA GLU A 528 1.93 8.16 87.66
C GLU A 528 1.79 9.61 88.21
N ASP A 529 1.01 9.82 89.27
CA ASP A 529 1.00 11.07 90.07
C ASP A 529 1.03 10.66 91.54
N CYS A 530 2.20 10.16 91.95
CA CYS A 530 2.33 9.48 93.23
C CYS A 530 2.18 10.47 94.42
N ASP A 531 2.25 11.78 94.18
CA ASP A 531 2.15 12.83 95.21
C ASP A 531 0.87 13.68 95.19
N ASP A 532 -0.03 13.44 94.22
CA ASP A 532 -1.39 13.97 94.12
C ASP A 532 -1.41 15.52 93.97
N SER A 533 -0.45 16.04 93.20
CA SER A 533 -0.25 17.48 92.96
C SER A 533 -1.20 18.04 91.89
N GLY A 534 -1.82 17.18 91.08
CA GLY A 534 -2.78 17.56 90.04
C GLY A 534 -2.16 17.92 88.69
N PHE A 535 -0.86 17.66 88.53
CA PHE A 535 -0.21 17.52 87.23
C PHE A 535 0.53 16.18 87.22
N PRO A 536 0.49 15.40 86.11
CA PRO A 536 1.23 14.15 86.01
C PRO A 536 2.73 14.38 86.26
N ASP A 537 3.42 13.44 86.92
CA ASP A 537 4.85 13.57 87.24
C ASP A 537 5.71 13.83 85.96
N ALA A 538 5.20 13.43 84.78
CA ALA A 538 5.80 13.67 83.47
C ALA A 538 5.59 15.08 82.87
N CYS A 539 4.63 15.89 83.37
CA CYS A 539 4.37 17.26 82.88
C CYS A 539 5.14 18.35 83.65
N GLU A 540 6.01 17.99 84.59
CA GLU A 540 6.94 18.94 85.23
C GLU A 540 8.21 19.22 84.37
N ILE A 541 8.25 18.76 83.11
CA ILE A 541 9.46 18.82 82.26
C ILE A 541 9.14 18.99 80.74
N LEU A 542 8.50 20.08 80.29
CA LEU A 542 8.39 20.41 78.84
C LEU A 542 8.59 21.92 78.52
N ASP A 543 9.01 22.19 77.29
CA ASP A 543 9.75 23.37 76.80
C ASP A 543 8.89 24.64 76.46
N ASP A 544 9.56 25.79 76.51
CA ASP A 544 9.10 27.19 76.31
C ASP A 544 10.11 27.85 75.34
N CYS A 545 9.79 27.82 74.03
CA CYS A 545 10.65 28.12 72.87
C CYS A 545 11.24 29.54 72.93
N ASP A 546 10.46 30.53 73.38
CA ASP A 546 10.88 31.94 73.43
C ASP A 546 11.36 32.39 74.83
N GLY A 547 11.11 31.57 75.86
CA GLY A 547 11.59 31.73 77.23
C GLY A 547 10.86 32.80 78.03
N ASN A 548 9.61 33.12 77.67
CA ASN A 548 8.84 34.18 78.31
C ASN A 548 8.04 33.72 79.56
N GLY A 549 7.99 32.41 79.83
CA GLY A 549 7.36 31.81 81.01
C GLY A 549 5.91 31.36 80.81
N THR A 550 5.42 31.31 79.57
CA THR A 550 4.17 30.65 79.17
C THR A 550 4.52 29.54 78.16
N PRO A 551 4.08 28.27 78.32
CA PRO A 551 4.35 27.25 77.31
C PRO A 551 3.73 27.60 75.96
N ASP A 552 4.46 27.34 74.86
CA ASP A 552 4.20 27.84 73.50
C ASP A 552 2.79 27.57 72.96
N ALA A 553 2.14 26.50 73.42
CA ALA A 553 0.77 26.15 73.06
C ALA A 553 -0.31 27.17 73.54
N CYS A 554 0.10 28.32 74.09
CA CYS A 554 -0.77 29.33 74.69
C CYS A 554 -0.59 30.77 74.14
N GLU A 555 0.16 31.03 73.04
CA GLU A 555 0.46 32.40 72.54
C GLU A 555 0.20 32.64 71.01
N PRO A 556 -0.80 33.46 70.58
CA PRO A 556 -1.23 33.51 69.16
C PRO A 556 -1.08 34.88 68.42
N SER A 557 0.06 35.58 68.46
CA SER A 557 0.18 36.92 67.81
C SER A 557 1.38 37.20 66.89
N GLU A 558 2.16 36.18 66.50
CA GLU A 558 3.22 36.28 65.48
C GLU A 558 3.11 35.06 64.56
N ASP A 559 2.12 35.07 63.67
CA ASP A 559 1.71 33.92 62.85
C ASP A 559 1.15 34.45 61.50
N CYS A 560 2.01 34.54 60.47
CA CYS A 560 1.68 35.16 59.17
C CYS A 560 0.75 34.30 58.32
N ASN A 561 0.83 32.96 58.48
CA ASN A 561 0.05 31.97 57.74
C ASN A 561 -1.20 31.48 58.51
N GLY A 562 -1.30 31.77 59.82
CA GLY A 562 -2.47 31.52 60.67
C GLY A 562 -2.53 30.11 61.26
N SER A 563 -1.40 29.41 61.41
CA SER A 563 -1.30 28.01 61.86
C SER A 563 -1.53 27.78 63.36
N GLY A 564 -1.34 28.80 64.20
CA GLY A 564 -1.38 28.69 65.66
C GLY A 564 -0.05 28.33 66.33
N VAL A 565 1.06 28.29 65.58
CA VAL A 565 2.44 28.22 66.07
C VAL A 565 3.16 29.53 65.69
N PRO A 566 4.00 30.14 66.55
CA PRO A 566 4.66 31.38 66.17
C PRO A 566 5.66 31.18 65.02
N ASP A 567 5.69 32.09 64.04
CA ASP A 567 6.51 32.02 62.80
C ASP A 567 7.96 31.60 63.09
N ARG A 568 8.53 32.08 64.22
CA ARG A 568 9.90 31.81 64.62
C ARG A 568 10.19 30.36 65.05
N CYS A 569 9.18 29.64 65.50
CA CYS A 569 9.30 28.23 65.86
C CYS A 569 8.93 27.31 64.66
N GLU A 570 8.55 27.86 63.49
CA GLU A 570 8.28 27.14 62.23
C GLU A 570 9.45 27.13 61.23
N LEU A 571 10.60 27.71 61.59
CA LEU A 571 11.74 27.96 60.68
C LEU A 571 12.62 26.74 60.36
N ASP A 572 12.19 25.52 60.66
CA ASP A 572 12.98 24.31 60.37
C ASP A 572 12.83 23.90 58.89
N GLY A 573 13.54 24.63 58.01
CA GLY A 573 13.77 24.26 56.61
C GLY A 573 13.09 25.15 55.55
N ASN A 574 12.20 26.06 55.96
CA ASN A 574 11.41 26.93 55.06
C ASN A 574 11.75 28.43 55.21
N ASP A 575 13.03 28.78 55.42
CA ASP A 575 13.56 30.17 55.41
C ASP A 575 14.93 30.12 54.72
N CYS A 576 14.90 29.97 53.40
CA CYS A 576 16.07 29.65 52.58
C CYS A 576 17.10 30.80 52.55
N ASN A 577 16.65 32.05 52.65
CA ASN A 577 17.51 33.23 52.71
C ASN A 577 17.89 33.64 54.15
N SER A 578 17.34 32.94 55.15
CA SER A 578 17.59 33.13 56.59
C SER A 578 17.25 34.54 57.09
N ASN A 579 16.24 35.18 56.51
CA ASN A 579 15.83 36.54 56.87
C ASN A 579 14.89 36.58 58.10
N GLY A 580 14.40 35.42 58.54
CA GLY A 580 13.54 35.25 59.71
C GLY A 580 12.04 35.31 59.43
N LEU A 581 11.62 35.13 58.18
CA LEU A 581 10.25 34.89 57.74
C LEU A 581 10.20 33.55 56.99
N PRO A 582 9.08 32.79 57.05
CA PRO A 582 8.92 31.62 56.19
C PRO A 582 8.83 32.02 54.70
N ASP A 583 9.35 31.16 53.80
CA ASP A 583 9.47 31.41 52.36
C ASP A 583 8.14 31.86 51.69
N GLU A 584 7.01 31.27 52.11
CA GLU A 584 5.66 31.63 51.63
C GLU A 584 5.20 33.08 51.96
N CYS A 585 5.92 33.75 52.85
CA CYS A 585 5.68 35.13 53.26
C CYS A 585 6.67 36.14 52.59
N ASP A 586 7.55 35.68 51.68
CA ASP A 586 8.54 36.49 50.92
C ASP A 586 8.11 36.82 49.46
N PRO A 587 8.76 37.79 48.76
CA PRO A 587 8.46 38.15 47.37
C PRO A 587 8.97 37.11 46.35
N ASP A 588 8.14 36.81 45.36
CA ASP A 588 8.34 35.77 44.34
C ASP A 588 7.82 36.33 42.97
N CYS A 589 8.70 36.46 41.98
CA CYS A 589 8.47 37.14 40.70
C CYS A 589 7.76 36.28 39.65
N ASP A 590 7.96 34.96 39.66
CA ASP A 590 7.37 34.02 38.69
C ASP A 590 6.23 33.17 39.27
N GLN A 591 6.01 33.25 40.58
CA GLN A 591 4.95 32.62 41.37
C GLN A 591 5.04 31.10 41.45
N ASP A 592 6.24 30.54 41.40
CA ASP A 592 6.46 29.10 41.53
C ASP A 592 6.47 28.61 43.00
N GLY A 593 6.53 29.53 43.97
CA GLY A 593 6.54 29.25 45.40
C GLY A 593 7.93 29.25 46.05
N VAL A 594 9.00 29.57 45.33
CA VAL A 594 10.35 29.84 45.85
C VAL A 594 10.61 31.36 45.85
N PRO A 595 11.21 31.95 46.90
CA PRO A 595 11.51 33.38 46.88
C PRO A 595 12.67 33.75 45.94
N ASP A 596 12.58 34.89 45.25
CA ASP A 596 13.59 35.40 44.30
C ASP A 596 15.04 35.32 44.85
N ASP A 597 15.23 35.65 46.13
CA ASP A 597 16.57 35.70 46.77
C ASP A 597 17.18 34.30 47.05
N CYS A 598 16.43 33.24 46.80
CA CYS A 598 16.82 31.84 46.98
C CYS A 598 17.05 31.09 45.67
N GLU A 599 16.80 31.73 44.55
CA GLU A 599 16.97 31.17 43.21
C GLU A 599 18.38 31.40 42.66
N ALA A 600 18.72 30.66 41.60
CA ALA A 600 20.04 30.72 41.00
C ALA A 600 20.19 31.98 40.12
N ASP A 601 21.17 32.81 40.47
CA ASP A 601 21.68 33.91 39.63
C ASP A 601 23.10 33.53 39.19
N CYS A 602 23.17 32.64 38.19
CA CYS A 602 24.42 32.05 37.72
C CYS A 602 25.33 33.10 37.09
N ASN A 603 24.75 34.17 36.55
CA ASN A 603 25.46 35.28 35.92
C ASN A 603 25.88 36.39 36.91
N GLN A 604 25.35 36.36 38.13
CA GLN A 604 25.62 37.24 39.28
C GLN A 604 25.30 38.72 39.05
N ASP A 605 24.28 39.03 38.25
CA ASP A 605 23.86 40.41 37.98
C ASP A 605 22.85 40.98 39.00
N GLY A 606 22.33 40.12 39.88
CA GLY A 606 21.44 40.45 40.97
C GLY A 606 19.95 40.32 40.62
N GLN A 607 19.58 39.59 39.56
CA GLN A 607 18.24 39.03 39.38
C GLN A 607 18.35 37.53 39.03
N PRO A 608 17.42 36.67 39.49
CA PRO A 608 17.42 35.25 39.13
C PRO A 608 17.30 35.00 37.63
N ASP A 609 17.96 33.96 37.13
CA ASP A 609 18.02 33.64 35.69
C ASP A 609 16.64 33.27 35.13
N ASP A 610 15.77 32.63 35.92
CA ASP A 610 14.39 32.25 35.56
C ASP A 610 13.49 33.48 35.31
N CYS A 611 13.79 34.60 35.96
CA CYS A 611 13.16 35.89 35.68
C CYS A 611 13.83 36.65 34.50
N GLN A 612 14.78 36.04 33.78
CA GLN A 612 15.56 36.64 32.66
C GLN A 612 15.65 35.84 31.33
N ASP A 613 15.14 34.61 31.21
CA ASP A 613 15.18 33.73 30.00
C ASP A 613 16.61 33.48 29.44
N LEU A 614 17.48 32.73 30.14
CA LEU A 614 18.83 32.34 29.67
C LEU A 614 19.17 30.87 30.03
N ASP A 615 18.97 29.92 29.10
CA ASP A 615 18.90 28.46 29.36
C ASP A 615 20.15 27.63 28.91
N ASP A 616 21.27 27.74 29.62
CA ASP A 616 22.39 26.74 29.62
C ASP A 616 23.22 26.99 30.88
N CYS A 617 22.70 26.52 32.00
CA CYS A 617 23.18 26.90 33.33
C CYS A 617 24.44 26.12 33.79
N ASP A 618 24.74 24.97 33.19
CA ASP A 618 25.86 24.13 33.63
C ASP A 618 27.09 24.18 32.70
N ALA A 619 26.94 24.80 31.52
CA ALA A 619 27.95 24.94 30.48
C ALA A 619 28.59 23.61 30.02
N ASN A 620 27.81 22.53 30.08
CA ASN A 620 28.20 21.21 29.56
C ASN A 620 28.20 21.16 28.02
N GLY A 621 27.55 22.14 27.37
CA GLY A 621 27.48 22.30 25.92
C GLY A 621 26.19 21.81 25.28
N ILE A 622 25.16 21.50 26.08
CA ILE A 622 23.80 21.12 25.68
C ILE A 622 22.84 22.15 26.29
N PRO A 623 21.89 22.73 25.54
CA PRO A 623 20.88 23.64 26.10
C PRO A 623 19.95 22.91 27.07
N ASP A 624 19.53 23.56 28.17
CA ASP A 624 18.73 22.93 29.23
C ASP A 624 17.37 22.39 28.71
N GLU A 625 16.81 23.01 27.66
CA GLU A 625 15.59 22.55 26.98
C GLU A 625 15.74 21.17 26.30
N CYS A 626 16.97 20.77 25.98
CA CYS A 626 17.29 19.47 25.40
C CYS A 626 17.57 18.38 26.45
N GLU A 627 17.74 18.73 27.73
CA GLU A 627 18.16 17.78 28.77
C GLU A 627 17.06 16.83 29.26
N ASN A 628 15.81 17.07 28.87
CA ASN A 628 14.65 16.25 29.25
C ASN A 628 14.22 15.22 28.20
N TRP A 629 15.01 15.01 27.14
CA TRP A 629 14.69 14.06 26.07
C TRP A 629 15.51 12.78 26.25
N GLU A 630 14.93 11.63 25.91
CA GLU A 630 15.56 10.34 26.17
C GLU A 630 16.84 10.15 25.34
N ASP A 631 17.86 9.61 26.00
CA ASP A 631 19.18 9.27 25.47
C ASP A 631 19.20 7.74 25.33
N CYS A 632 18.66 7.24 24.21
CA CYS A 632 18.31 5.83 24.05
C CYS A 632 19.55 4.94 23.93
N ASP A 633 20.70 5.48 23.52
CA ASP A 633 21.97 4.75 23.42
C ASP A 633 22.91 4.93 24.64
N GLU A 634 22.46 5.68 25.65
CA GLU A 634 23.16 6.02 26.90
C GLU A 634 24.55 6.64 26.69
N ASN A 635 24.80 7.34 25.57
CA ASN A 635 26.09 7.95 25.29
C ASN A 635 26.29 9.32 25.99
N GLY A 636 25.23 9.86 26.58
CA GLY A 636 25.22 11.08 27.38
C GLY A 636 24.88 12.34 26.60
N VAL A 637 24.30 12.23 25.39
CA VAL A 637 23.79 13.35 24.59
C VAL A 637 22.47 12.92 23.92
N PRO A 638 21.33 13.58 24.19
CA PRO A 638 20.03 13.17 23.65
C PRO A 638 19.97 13.10 22.11
N ASP A 639 19.32 12.05 21.57
CA ASP A 639 19.45 11.60 20.18
C ASP A 639 18.98 12.61 19.13
N LEU A 640 18.01 13.46 19.48
CA LEU A 640 17.53 14.53 18.60
C LEU A 640 18.61 15.59 18.29
N CYS A 641 19.64 15.69 19.14
CA CYS A 641 20.78 16.57 18.92
C CYS A 641 21.86 15.91 18.03
N GLN A 642 21.78 14.59 17.83
CA GLN A 642 22.76 13.80 17.08
C GLN A 642 22.27 13.39 15.69
N GLY A 643 20.95 13.34 15.49
CA GLY A 643 20.33 12.96 14.21
C GLY A 643 20.33 11.45 13.96
N ASP A 644 20.36 10.66 15.03
CA ASP A 644 20.03 9.24 14.99
C ASP A 644 18.52 9.12 15.20
N GLU A 645 17.87 8.45 14.26
CA GLU A 645 16.41 8.46 14.11
C GLU A 645 15.78 7.10 14.46
N ASP A 646 16.45 6.11 15.06
CA ASP A 646 15.84 4.80 15.38
C ASP A 646 15.79 4.60 16.91
N CYS A 647 14.68 4.99 17.54
CA CYS A 647 14.54 5.03 19.00
C CYS A 647 14.12 3.68 19.62
N ASN A 648 13.52 2.76 18.85
CA ASN A 648 13.09 1.45 19.35
C ASN A 648 14.13 0.34 19.10
N GLY A 649 15.18 0.64 18.32
CA GLY A 649 16.30 -0.25 18.07
C GLY A 649 15.95 -1.46 17.20
N ASN A 650 14.89 -1.36 16.40
CA ASN A 650 14.47 -2.39 15.46
C ASN A 650 15.27 -2.37 14.14
N GLY A 651 16.11 -1.34 13.93
CA GLY A 651 16.93 -1.17 12.74
C GLY A 651 16.30 -0.29 11.66
N VAL A 652 15.13 0.33 11.92
CA VAL A 652 14.38 1.19 11.02
C VAL A 652 14.35 2.61 11.58
N PRO A 653 14.71 3.65 10.81
CA PRO A 653 14.53 5.02 11.26
C PRO A 653 13.05 5.36 11.52
N ASP A 654 12.73 6.06 12.60
CA ASP A 654 11.43 6.60 12.99
C ASP A 654 10.80 7.46 11.88
N SER A 655 11.62 8.14 11.04
CA SER A 655 11.12 8.88 9.86
C SER A 655 10.58 7.97 8.75
N CYS A 656 10.93 6.69 8.81
CA CYS A 656 10.64 5.62 7.87
C CYS A 656 9.48 4.70 8.30
N GLU A 657 9.08 4.74 9.57
CA GLU A 657 7.94 3.97 10.09
C GLU A 657 6.61 4.33 9.39
N SER A 658 6.51 5.52 8.77
CA SER A 658 5.34 5.90 7.96
C SER A 658 5.30 5.35 6.53
N LEU A 659 6.42 4.81 6.02
CA LEU A 659 6.57 4.32 4.64
C LEU A 659 6.66 2.78 4.55
N HIS A 660 6.87 2.10 5.67
CA HIS A 660 6.94 0.65 5.85
C HIS A 660 8.06 -0.08 5.07
N ASP A 661 8.55 0.37 3.90
CA ASP A 661 9.72 -0.22 3.15
C ASP A 661 10.73 0.89 2.75
N CYS A 662 11.74 1.14 3.59
CA CYS A 662 12.71 2.21 3.39
C CYS A 662 13.98 1.82 2.63
N ASN A 663 14.22 0.54 2.40
CA ASN A 663 15.31 0.08 1.54
C ASN A 663 14.85 -0.19 0.09
N GLU A 664 13.57 0.05 -0.22
CA GLU A 664 12.90 -0.14 -1.52
C GLU A 664 13.07 -1.57 -2.06
N ASN A 665 13.19 -2.55 -1.18
CA ASN A 665 13.51 -3.91 -1.59
C ASN A 665 12.27 -4.79 -1.83
N GLY A 666 11.08 -4.24 -1.56
CA GLY A 666 9.78 -4.85 -1.76
C GLY A 666 9.29 -5.68 -0.57
N ILE A 667 9.87 -5.49 0.62
CA ILE A 667 9.47 -6.11 1.89
C ILE A 667 9.39 -4.97 2.91
N PRO A 668 8.34 -4.90 3.76
CA PRO A 668 8.32 -3.89 4.80
C PRO A 668 9.50 -4.13 5.76
N ASP A 669 10.22 -3.09 6.16
CA ASP A 669 11.43 -3.24 6.98
C ASP A 669 11.12 -3.91 8.34
N GLU A 670 9.90 -3.72 8.88
CA GLU A 670 9.39 -4.42 10.08
C GLU A 670 9.32 -5.96 9.87
N CYS A 671 9.04 -6.39 8.64
CA CYS A 671 9.01 -7.78 8.20
C CYS A 671 10.39 -8.36 7.86
N GLU A 672 11.42 -7.53 7.88
CA GLU A 672 12.79 -8.00 7.73
C GLU A 672 13.38 -8.53 9.04
N PHE A 673 12.78 -8.13 10.17
CA PHE A 673 13.22 -8.52 11.50
C PHE A 673 12.54 -9.81 12.01
N LEU A 674 11.31 -10.06 11.55
CA LEU A 674 10.57 -11.29 11.80
C LEU A 674 10.96 -12.36 10.76
N GLY A 675 10.76 -13.63 11.10
CA GLY A 675 11.32 -14.71 10.30
C GLY A 675 10.76 -14.75 8.87
N LEU A 676 11.33 -15.56 7.98
CA LEU A 676 10.52 -16.18 6.92
C LEU A 676 10.76 -17.68 7.05
N GLU A 677 9.75 -18.44 7.47
CA GLU A 677 9.91 -19.89 7.61
C GLU A 677 9.79 -20.54 6.23
N ALA A 678 10.77 -21.38 5.90
CA ALA A 678 10.75 -22.13 4.66
C ALA A 678 9.92 -23.41 4.85
N VAL A 679 8.81 -23.51 4.11
CA VAL A 679 7.94 -24.69 4.08
C VAL A 679 8.34 -25.56 2.91
N CYS A 680 8.73 -26.81 3.15
CA CYS A 680 9.15 -27.73 2.09
C CYS A 680 8.33 -29.02 2.08
N TRP A 681 7.97 -29.48 0.88
CA TRP A 681 7.24 -30.72 0.67
C TRP A 681 7.83 -31.55 -0.48
N GLY A 682 7.53 -32.85 -0.47
CA GLY A 682 8.09 -33.82 -1.41
C GLY A 682 9.29 -34.62 -0.86
N ARG A 683 10.24 -34.98 -1.73
CA ARG A 683 11.35 -35.88 -1.38
C ARG A 683 12.35 -35.21 -0.46
N SER A 684 12.50 -35.72 0.77
CA SER A 684 13.50 -35.22 1.73
C SER A 684 14.62 -36.22 2.13
N GLN A 685 14.84 -37.28 1.35
CA GLN A 685 15.79 -38.36 1.74
C GLN A 685 17.26 -37.92 1.80
N GLU A 686 17.64 -36.85 1.11
CA GLU A 686 19.01 -36.31 1.10
C GLU A 686 19.07 -34.95 1.81
N ASN A 687 18.11 -34.67 2.71
CA ASN A 687 17.97 -33.41 3.42
C ASN A 687 17.69 -32.19 2.51
N GLN A 688 17.00 -32.38 1.39
CA GLN A 688 16.58 -31.26 0.51
C GLN A 688 15.46 -30.40 1.14
N CYS A 689 14.57 -31.01 1.91
CA CYS A 689 13.57 -30.33 2.74
C CYS A 689 14.00 -30.20 4.20
N ALA A 690 15.30 -30.24 4.49
CA ALA A 690 15.75 -29.94 5.83
C ALA A 690 15.61 -28.43 6.05
N THR A 691 14.64 -28.01 6.85
CA THR A 691 14.55 -26.64 7.36
C THR A 691 15.83 -26.35 8.13
N VAL A 692 16.63 -25.40 7.66
CA VAL A 692 17.77 -24.91 8.44
C VAL A 692 17.17 -24.06 9.55
N LEU A 693 17.11 -24.59 10.77
CA LEU A 693 16.84 -23.78 11.96
C LEU A 693 17.92 -22.69 12.05
N GLY A 694 17.57 -21.43 11.80
CA GLY A 694 18.54 -20.33 11.85
C GLY A 694 18.10 -19.05 11.14
N PRO A 695 18.37 -18.88 9.84
CA PRO A 695 18.21 -17.60 9.15
C PRO A 695 16.83 -17.40 8.50
N THR A 696 16.46 -16.13 8.33
CA THR A 696 15.30 -15.65 7.58
C THR A 696 15.69 -15.51 6.12
N TYR A 697 14.86 -15.99 5.18
CA TYR A 697 15.26 -16.08 3.77
C TYR A 697 14.53 -15.05 2.91
N ARG A 698 15.28 -14.16 2.23
CA ARG A 698 14.73 -13.23 1.23
C ARG A 698 14.32 -13.94 -0.06
N ARG A 699 15.07 -14.94 -0.51
CA ARG A 699 14.84 -15.70 -1.75
C ARG A 699 15.29 -17.14 -1.59
N LEU A 700 14.59 -18.06 -2.25
CA LEU A 700 14.98 -19.46 -2.38
C LEU A 700 14.99 -19.85 -3.85
N ASP A 701 15.90 -20.74 -4.24
CA ASP A 701 15.78 -21.47 -5.49
C ASP A 701 16.11 -22.95 -5.29
N ALA A 702 15.25 -23.81 -5.84
CA ALA A 702 15.34 -25.26 -5.70
C ALA A 702 15.98 -25.89 -6.95
N GLY A 703 17.20 -26.41 -6.79
CA GLY A 703 17.81 -27.29 -7.77
C GLY A 703 17.20 -28.69 -7.74
N ARG A 704 17.79 -29.64 -8.49
CA ARG A 704 17.20 -30.99 -8.59
C ARG A 704 17.04 -31.73 -7.26
N ASP A 705 18.11 -31.75 -6.48
CA ASP A 705 18.20 -32.49 -5.21
C ASP A 705 18.93 -31.63 -4.15
N PHE A 706 18.88 -30.30 -4.26
CA PHE A 706 19.43 -29.35 -3.29
C PHE A 706 18.69 -28.01 -3.41
N THR A 707 18.80 -27.17 -2.38
CA THR A 707 18.18 -25.84 -2.36
C THR A 707 19.24 -24.80 -2.00
N VAL A 708 19.13 -23.62 -2.58
CA VAL A 708 19.95 -22.44 -2.23
C VAL A 708 19.01 -21.39 -1.66
N GLY A 709 19.42 -20.76 -0.56
CA GLY A 709 18.71 -19.64 0.05
C GLY A 709 19.62 -18.43 0.20
N LEU A 710 19.05 -17.26 -0.07
CA LEU A 710 19.63 -15.97 0.23
C LEU A 710 18.96 -15.41 1.48
N SER A 711 19.74 -15.15 2.51
CA SER A 711 19.29 -14.53 3.76
C SER A 711 18.95 -13.06 3.56
N LEU A 712 18.16 -12.48 4.47
CA LEU A 712 17.95 -11.03 4.53
C LEU A 712 19.26 -10.27 4.77
N ASP A 713 20.16 -10.83 5.58
CA ASP A 713 21.53 -10.30 5.80
C ASP A 713 22.45 -10.36 4.56
N GLY A 714 21.98 -10.91 3.45
CA GLY A 714 22.77 -11.12 2.22
C GLY A 714 23.69 -12.35 2.26
N ASP A 715 23.61 -13.16 3.31
CA ASP A 715 24.33 -14.43 3.44
C ASP A 715 23.71 -15.53 2.55
N LEU A 716 24.57 -16.38 1.96
CA LEU A 716 24.16 -17.51 1.14
C LEU A 716 24.20 -18.84 1.90
N PHE A 717 23.12 -19.60 1.79
CA PHE A 717 22.97 -20.93 2.34
C PHE A 717 22.65 -21.94 1.25
N ALA A 718 23.14 -23.18 1.41
CA ALA A 718 22.75 -24.28 0.53
C ALA A 718 22.73 -25.60 1.30
N TRP A 719 21.69 -26.40 1.07
CA TRP A 719 21.48 -27.70 1.73
C TRP A 719 20.94 -28.74 0.75
N GLY A 720 21.05 -30.03 1.11
CA GLY A 720 20.73 -31.16 0.25
C GLY A 720 21.96 -31.92 -0.26
N VAL A 721 21.89 -32.48 -1.47
CA VAL A 721 22.97 -33.28 -2.06
C VAL A 721 24.18 -32.43 -2.38
N ASN A 722 25.38 -32.89 -1.99
CA ASN A 722 26.66 -32.20 -2.25
C ASN A 722 27.69 -33.06 -3.01
N ALA A 723 27.25 -33.94 -3.91
CA ALA A 723 28.15 -34.87 -4.62
C ALA A 723 29.14 -34.17 -5.57
N ASP A 724 28.78 -32.98 -6.07
CA ASP A 724 29.51 -32.18 -7.05
C ASP A 724 30.03 -30.85 -6.48
N GLY A 725 29.82 -30.60 -5.18
CA GLY A 725 30.20 -29.34 -4.53
C GLY A 725 29.15 -28.24 -4.64
N GLN A 726 27.92 -28.56 -5.05
CA GLN A 726 26.82 -27.61 -5.24
C GLN A 726 26.33 -26.96 -3.94
N THR A 727 26.57 -27.57 -2.77
CA THR A 727 26.29 -26.93 -1.47
C THR A 727 27.56 -26.38 -0.80
N ASN A 728 28.70 -26.38 -1.49
CA ASN A 728 29.91 -25.70 -1.02
C ASN A 728 29.83 -24.23 -1.40
N VAL A 729 29.01 -23.49 -0.65
CA VAL A 729 28.76 -22.07 -0.89
C VAL A 729 30.07 -21.28 -0.83
N PRO A 730 30.40 -20.49 -1.86
CA PRO A 730 31.52 -19.56 -1.80
C PRO A 730 31.21 -18.37 -0.88
N ASP A 731 32.24 -17.84 -0.23
CA ASP A 731 32.15 -16.62 0.58
C ASP A 731 31.96 -15.41 -0.34
N LEU A 732 30.69 -15.01 -0.52
CA LEU A 732 30.25 -13.92 -1.38
C LEU A 732 29.53 -12.86 -0.55
N GLN A 733 29.51 -11.64 -1.07
CA GLN A 733 28.88 -10.48 -0.45
C GLN A 733 28.07 -9.76 -1.53
N ASN A 734 27.04 -9.00 -1.14
CA ASN A 734 26.21 -8.23 -2.06
C ASN A 734 25.54 -9.11 -3.13
N VAL A 735 24.98 -10.23 -2.68
CA VAL A 735 24.27 -11.17 -3.56
C VAL A 735 22.83 -10.69 -3.68
N ARG A 736 22.38 -10.50 -4.91
CA ARG A 736 21.03 -10.01 -5.23
C ARG A 736 20.06 -11.12 -5.58
N GLU A 737 20.53 -12.13 -6.30
CA GLU A 737 19.69 -13.21 -6.84
C GLU A 737 20.50 -14.51 -6.85
N VAL A 738 19.81 -15.63 -6.67
CA VAL A 738 20.38 -16.98 -6.73
C VAL A 738 19.63 -17.79 -7.78
N SER A 739 20.34 -18.70 -8.45
CA SER A 739 19.69 -19.71 -9.27
C SER A 739 20.36 -21.07 -9.18
N ALA A 740 19.58 -22.15 -9.06
CA ALA A 740 20.01 -23.51 -8.80
C ALA A 740 19.68 -24.45 -9.97
N GLY A 741 20.72 -24.99 -10.62
CA GLY A 741 20.57 -25.94 -11.71
C GLY A 741 20.57 -27.41 -11.25
N TRP A 742 21.00 -28.32 -12.11
CA TRP A 742 20.97 -29.76 -11.76
C TRP A 742 21.99 -30.13 -10.68
N TRP A 743 23.21 -29.61 -10.85
CA TRP A 743 24.39 -29.98 -10.06
C TRP A 743 25.30 -28.78 -9.78
N HIS A 744 24.82 -27.57 -10.05
CA HIS A 744 25.54 -26.31 -9.91
C HIS A 744 24.58 -25.23 -9.47
N ALA A 745 25.11 -24.15 -8.91
CA ALA A 745 24.34 -22.97 -8.56
C ALA A 745 25.07 -21.71 -9.05
N LEU A 746 24.30 -20.65 -9.18
CA LEU A 746 24.70 -19.32 -9.60
C LEU A 746 24.25 -18.31 -8.54
N ALA A 747 25.04 -17.25 -8.40
CA ALA A 747 24.69 -16.04 -7.67
C ALA A 747 24.95 -14.85 -8.58
N LEU A 748 24.00 -13.92 -8.61
CA LEU A 748 24.13 -12.61 -9.25
C LEU A 748 24.43 -11.59 -8.15
N LEU A 749 25.50 -10.84 -8.32
CA LEU A 749 25.89 -9.77 -7.40
C LEU A 749 25.24 -8.43 -7.80
N ASP A 750 25.14 -7.49 -6.87
CA ASP A 750 24.57 -6.15 -7.11
C ASP A 750 25.28 -5.36 -8.21
N ASP A 751 26.57 -5.64 -8.44
CA ASP A 751 27.36 -5.03 -9.50
C ASP A 751 27.18 -5.70 -10.87
N GLY A 752 26.29 -6.70 -10.97
CA GLY A 752 25.95 -7.45 -12.17
C GLY A 752 26.86 -8.65 -12.46
N HIS A 753 27.90 -8.92 -11.66
CA HIS A 753 28.74 -10.09 -11.89
C HIS A 753 28.02 -11.39 -11.49
N VAL A 754 28.25 -12.44 -12.29
CA VAL A 754 27.71 -13.79 -12.03
C VAL A 754 28.80 -14.70 -11.50
N VAL A 755 28.55 -15.34 -10.36
CA VAL A 755 29.43 -16.34 -9.75
C VAL A 755 28.75 -17.70 -9.76
N GLY A 756 29.41 -18.71 -10.32
CA GLY A 756 28.91 -20.09 -10.32
C GLY A 756 29.79 -21.06 -9.52
N TRP A 757 29.18 -22.04 -8.89
CA TRP A 757 29.88 -23.14 -8.18
C TRP A 757 29.19 -24.50 -8.40
N GLY A 758 29.80 -25.58 -7.92
CA GLY A 758 29.34 -26.96 -8.15
C GLY A 758 29.94 -27.62 -9.40
N SER A 759 29.16 -28.46 -10.07
CA SER A 759 29.62 -29.25 -11.22
C SER A 759 29.92 -28.36 -12.41
N ASN A 760 31.11 -28.52 -13.00
CA ASN A 760 31.57 -27.67 -14.10
C ASN A 760 32.05 -28.48 -15.32
N GLN A 761 31.43 -29.64 -15.58
CA GLN A 761 31.86 -30.55 -16.65
C GLN A 761 31.66 -29.98 -18.06
N PHE A 762 30.72 -29.04 -18.21
CA PHE A 762 30.37 -28.37 -19.46
C PHE A 762 30.71 -26.87 -19.44
N GLY A 763 31.37 -26.37 -18.39
CA GLY A 763 31.64 -24.95 -18.22
C GLY A 763 30.49 -24.17 -17.58
N GLN A 764 29.44 -24.83 -17.08
CA GLN A 764 28.24 -24.18 -16.55
C GLN A 764 28.49 -23.35 -15.28
N SER A 765 29.47 -23.69 -14.44
CA SER A 765 29.85 -22.86 -13.28
C SER A 765 30.86 -21.77 -13.64
N THR A 766 31.21 -21.59 -14.92
CA THR A 766 32.17 -20.58 -15.38
C THR A 766 31.45 -19.55 -16.25
N ALA A 767 31.00 -18.48 -15.61
CA ALA A 767 30.38 -17.36 -16.30
C ALA A 767 31.31 -16.77 -17.39
N PRO A 768 30.77 -16.33 -18.55
CA PRO A 768 31.55 -15.66 -19.58
C PRO A 768 32.32 -14.43 -19.09
N GLU A 769 33.52 -14.18 -19.63
CA GLU A 769 34.31 -13.01 -19.24
C GLU A 769 33.59 -11.70 -19.60
N ASN A 770 33.50 -10.78 -18.63
CA ASN A 770 32.86 -9.45 -18.74
C ASN A 770 31.33 -9.49 -18.89
N LEU A 771 30.67 -10.60 -18.53
CA LEU A 771 29.22 -10.61 -18.40
C LEU A 771 28.81 -9.75 -17.20
N LEU A 772 27.96 -8.74 -17.46
CA LEU A 772 27.20 -8.00 -16.45
C LEU A 772 25.72 -8.28 -16.71
N ALA A 773 25.11 -9.05 -15.82
CA ALA A 773 23.76 -9.54 -15.94
C ALA A 773 22.78 -8.71 -15.10
N LEU A 774 21.53 -8.65 -15.56
CA LEU A 774 20.37 -8.13 -14.84
C LEU A 774 19.52 -9.26 -14.23
N GLN A 775 19.58 -10.45 -14.82
CA GLN A 775 18.85 -11.65 -14.39
C GLN A 775 19.68 -12.89 -14.74
N ILE A 776 19.53 -13.97 -13.96
CA ILE A 776 20.14 -15.28 -14.22
C ILE A 776 19.10 -16.40 -14.18
N SER A 777 19.31 -17.48 -14.93
CA SER A 777 18.48 -18.68 -14.82
C SER A 777 19.32 -19.92 -15.13
N ALA A 778 19.31 -20.89 -14.20
CA ALA A 778 20.06 -22.14 -14.31
C ALA A 778 19.15 -23.31 -14.71
N GLY A 779 19.47 -23.99 -15.81
CA GLY A 779 18.81 -25.21 -16.24
C GLY A 779 19.56 -26.46 -15.76
N ASP A 780 19.38 -27.59 -16.45
CA ASP A 780 20.05 -28.83 -16.02
C ASP A 780 21.59 -28.68 -16.04
N GLU A 781 22.13 -28.26 -17.17
CA GLU A 781 23.59 -28.20 -17.38
C GLU A 781 24.02 -26.95 -18.16
N HIS A 782 23.10 -26.00 -18.35
CA HIS A 782 23.33 -24.71 -19.01
C HIS A 782 22.68 -23.59 -18.23
N ASN A 783 23.03 -22.37 -18.58
CA ASN A 783 22.49 -21.17 -17.96
C ASN A 783 22.11 -20.15 -19.02
N LEU A 784 21.19 -19.28 -18.64
CA LEU A 784 20.82 -18.06 -19.35
C LEU A 784 21.09 -16.88 -18.42
N ALA A 785 21.41 -15.74 -19.02
CA ALA A 785 21.41 -14.46 -18.34
C ALA A 785 20.93 -13.39 -19.32
N ILE A 786 20.24 -12.38 -18.79
CA ILE A 786 19.97 -11.15 -19.53
C ILE A 786 21.07 -10.17 -19.16
N ASP A 787 21.78 -9.63 -20.13
CA ASP A 787 22.81 -8.61 -19.88
C ASP A 787 22.21 -7.20 -19.69
N THR A 788 23.03 -6.24 -19.26
CA THR A 788 22.62 -4.83 -19.10
C THR A 788 22.09 -4.14 -20.36
N SER A 789 22.19 -4.76 -21.54
CA SER A 789 21.60 -4.26 -22.80
C SER A 789 20.26 -4.91 -23.14
N GLY A 790 19.78 -5.84 -22.31
CA GLY A 790 18.59 -6.65 -22.59
C GLY A 790 18.84 -7.84 -23.53
N SER A 791 20.10 -8.19 -23.79
CA SER A 791 20.47 -9.32 -24.66
C SER A 791 20.65 -10.61 -23.86
N VAL A 792 20.26 -11.75 -24.42
CA VAL A 792 20.41 -13.06 -23.77
C VAL A 792 21.80 -13.65 -24.02
N VAL A 793 22.46 -14.07 -22.96
CA VAL A 793 23.74 -14.80 -22.98
C VAL A 793 23.53 -16.20 -22.42
N ALA A 794 23.95 -17.23 -23.16
CA ALA A 794 23.83 -18.62 -22.74
C ALA A 794 25.20 -19.33 -22.69
N TRP A 795 25.43 -20.16 -21.66
CA TRP A 795 26.66 -20.95 -21.53
C TRP A 795 26.42 -22.29 -20.82
N GLY A 796 27.36 -23.24 -20.96
CA GLY A 796 27.25 -24.60 -20.44
C GLY A 796 27.02 -25.66 -21.53
N SER A 797 26.25 -26.70 -21.21
CA SER A 797 25.94 -27.81 -22.10
C SER A 797 25.10 -27.33 -23.29
N ASN A 798 25.54 -27.64 -24.51
CA ASN A 798 24.85 -27.25 -25.74
C ASN A 798 24.53 -28.47 -26.64
N THR A 799 24.21 -29.60 -26.03
CA THR A 799 24.02 -30.87 -26.76
C THR A 799 22.82 -30.84 -27.70
N PHE A 800 21.82 -30.01 -27.42
CA PHE A 800 20.56 -29.88 -28.15
C PHE A 800 20.34 -28.47 -28.73
N GLY A 801 21.36 -27.61 -28.69
CA GLY A 801 21.24 -26.22 -29.15
C GLY A 801 20.66 -25.26 -28.11
N GLN A 802 20.55 -25.65 -26.83
CA GLN A 802 19.99 -24.79 -25.78
C GLN A 802 20.82 -23.52 -25.49
N CYS A 803 22.09 -23.48 -25.88
CA CYS A 803 22.94 -22.29 -25.82
C CYS A 803 23.07 -21.57 -27.17
N ASP A 804 22.45 -22.09 -28.24
CA ASP A 804 22.42 -21.44 -29.55
C ASP A 804 21.32 -20.36 -29.56
N VAL A 805 21.56 -19.25 -28.85
CA VAL A 805 20.61 -18.14 -28.72
C VAL A 805 20.24 -17.60 -30.11
N PRO A 806 18.95 -17.60 -30.48
CA PRO A 806 18.50 -17.03 -31.75
C PRO A 806 18.68 -15.50 -31.78
N GLU A 807 18.47 -14.87 -32.94
CA GLU A 807 18.41 -13.40 -32.99
C GLU A 807 17.14 -12.94 -32.28
N LEU A 808 17.30 -12.41 -31.07
CA LEU A 808 16.24 -11.88 -30.21
C LEU A 808 16.32 -10.35 -30.15
N GLY A 809 15.18 -9.71 -29.84
CA GLY A 809 15.13 -8.31 -29.43
C GLY A 809 15.53 -8.13 -27.98
N VAL A 810 15.08 -7.01 -27.38
CA VAL A 810 15.20 -6.78 -25.93
C VAL A 810 14.35 -7.82 -25.22
N CYS A 811 14.96 -8.58 -24.31
CA CYS A 811 14.29 -9.57 -23.48
C CYS A 811 14.11 -9.01 -22.07
N VAL A 812 12.97 -9.32 -21.46
CA VAL A 812 12.62 -8.93 -20.09
C VAL A 812 12.72 -10.08 -19.11
N GLU A 813 12.61 -11.33 -19.58
CA GLU A 813 12.71 -12.52 -18.74
C GLU A 813 13.32 -13.72 -19.49
N VAL A 814 14.07 -14.56 -18.78
CA VAL A 814 14.59 -15.83 -19.28
C VAL A 814 14.34 -16.97 -18.31
N SER A 815 14.07 -18.15 -18.85
CA SER A 815 13.92 -19.39 -18.09
C SER A 815 14.66 -20.55 -18.75
N ALA A 816 15.58 -21.16 -18.02
CA ALA A 816 16.37 -22.29 -18.47
C ALA A 816 15.72 -23.60 -17.99
N GLY A 817 15.14 -24.37 -18.92
CA GLY A 817 14.60 -25.69 -18.61
C GLY A 817 15.66 -26.79 -18.60
N GLY A 818 15.24 -28.05 -18.67
CA GLY A 818 16.19 -29.17 -18.65
C GLY A 818 17.14 -29.19 -19.86
N GLN A 819 16.61 -29.09 -21.08
CA GLN A 819 17.42 -29.10 -22.31
C GLN A 819 16.95 -28.10 -23.35
N HIS A 820 16.15 -27.12 -22.92
CA HIS A 820 15.60 -26.04 -23.73
C HIS A 820 15.69 -24.74 -22.94
N SER A 821 15.51 -23.65 -23.64
CA SER A 821 15.62 -22.29 -23.13
C SER A 821 14.41 -21.51 -23.61
N VAL A 822 13.89 -20.62 -22.77
CA VAL A 822 12.75 -19.77 -23.08
C VAL A 822 13.09 -18.33 -22.69
N ALA A 823 12.62 -17.37 -23.47
CA ALA A 823 12.72 -15.95 -23.18
C ALA A 823 11.39 -15.24 -23.48
N ILE A 824 11.10 -14.20 -22.70
CA ILE A 824 10.02 -13.23 -22.95
C ILE A 824 10.66 -11.95 -23.49
N LEU A 825 10.18 -11.50 -24.65
CA LEU A 825 10.56 -10.22 -25.27
C LEU A 825 9.83 -9.05 -24.60
N GLU A 826 10.31 -7.82 -24.79
CA GLU A 826 9.68 -6.60 -24.25
C GLU A 826 8.20 -6.42 -24.65
N ASP A 827 7.78 -7.00 -25.78
CA ASP A 827 6.38 -7.03 -26.22
C ASP A 827 5.54 -8.18 -25.63
N GLY A 828 6.12 -8.95 -24.69
CA GLY A 828 5.51 -10.12 -24.05
C GLY A 828 5.53 -11.41 -24.88
N THR A 829 6.17 -11.42 -26.06
CA THR A 829 6.25 -12.62 -26.92
C THR A 829 7.21 -13.65 -26.34
N LEU A 830 6.76 -14.92 -26.30
CA LEU A 830 7.61 -16.06 -25.93
C LEU A 830 8.45 -16.57 -27.11
N VAL A 831 9.74 -16.79 -26.88
CA VAL A 831 10.63 -17.50 -27.81
C VAL A 831 11.32 -18.64 -27.08
N ALA A 832 11.22 -19.86 -27.62
CA ALA A 832 11.88 -21.04 -27.04
C ALA A 832 12.77 -21.76 -28.06
N TRP A 833 13.91 -22.28 -27.59
CA TRP A 833 14.88 -23.01 -28.42
C TRP A 833 15.54 -24.17 -27.66
N GLY A 834 16.27 -25.04 -28.37
CA GLY A 834 16.90 -26.24 -27.82
C GLY A 834 16.15 -27.55 -28.12
N SER A 835 16.11 -28.46 -27.15
CA SER A 835 15.47 -29.78 -27.28
C SER A 835 13.96 -29.65 -27.46
N ASN A 836 13.41 -30.18 -28.55
CA ASN A 836 11.98 -30.11 -28.86
C ASN A 836 11.31 -31.49 -28.97
N THR A 837 11.77 -32.47 -28.19
CA THR A 837 11.29 -33.87 -28.29
C THR A 837 9.85 -34.07 -27.83
N SER A 838 9.32 -33.15 -27.05
CA SER A 838 7.97 -33.17 -26.47
C SER A 838 7.15 -31.93 -26.84
N GLY A 839 7.64 -31.10 -27.78
CA GLY A 839 6.99 -29.83 -28.13
C GLY A 839 7.35 -28.66 -27.20
N GLN A 840 8.31 -28.82 -26.28
CA GLN A 840 8.65 -27.79 -25.28
C GLN A 840 9.33 -26.54 -25.87
N SER A 841 9.82 -26.60 -27.12
CA SER A 841 10.31 -25.43 -27.85
C SER A 841 9.28 -24.88 -28.86
N ASN A 842 8.00 -25.23 -28.69
CA ASN A 842 6.89 -24.66 -29.47
C ASN A 842 5.99 -23.86 -28.51
N PRO A 843 6.38 -22.65 -28.11
CA PRO A 843 5.61 -21.87 -27.16
C PRO A 843 4.26 -21.45 -27.76
N PRO A 844 3.22 -21.26 -26.94
CA PRO A 844 1.94 -20.71 -27.39
C PRO A 844 2.09 -19.25 -27.85
N SER A 845 1.17 -18.81 -28.71
CA SER A 845 1.03 -17.39 -29.05
C SER A 845 0.30 -16.63 -27.95
N GLY A 846 0.68 -15.38 -27.73
CA GLY A 846 0.08 -14.51 -26.73
C GLY A 846 1.11 -13.56 -26.13
N VAL A 847 0.63 -12.68 -25.25
CA VAL A 847 1.44 -11.77 -24.44
C VAL A 847 1.54 -12.39 -23.04
N PHE A 848 2.77 -12.53 -22.54
CA PHE A 848 3.08 -13.15 -21.26
C PHE A 848 3.99 -12.24 -20.44
N VAL A 849 3.87 -12.33 -19.12
CA VAL A 849 4.60 -11.50 -18.15
C VAL A 849 5.55 -12.31 -17.26
N ALA A 850 5.40 -13.63 -17.21
CA ALA A 850 6.32 -14.53 -16.50
C ALA A 850 6.40 -15.90 -17.16
N VAL A 851 7.53 -16.61 -16.99
CA VAL A 851 7.73 -17.97 -17.50
C VAL A 851 8.65 -18.81 -16.62
N SER A 852 8.24 -20.04 -16.34
CA SER A 852 9.10 -21.06 -15.73
C SER A 852 9.15 -22.34 -16.59
N SER A 853 10.28 -23.06 -16.54
CA SER A 853 10.60 -24.18 -17.42
C SER A 853 11.13 -25.37 -16.65
N GLY A 854 10.41 -26.49 -16.71
CA GLY A 854 10.85 -27.77 -16.14
C GLY A 854 11.72 -28.58 -17.11
N THR A 855 11.84 -29.90 -16.89
CA THR A 855 12.71 -30.75 -17.74
C THR A 855 12.21 -30.85 -19.19
N ARG A 856 10.89 -30.92 -19.41
CA ARG A 856 10.27 -31.09 -20.74
C ARG A 856 8.94 -30.37 -20.93
N HIS A 857 8.63 -29.45 -20.04
CA HIS A 857 7.45 -28.58 -20.11
C HIS A 857 7.87 -27.18 -19.69
N SER A 858 7.04 -26.22 -20.03
CA SER A 858 7.16 -24.84 -19.57
C SER A 858 5.76 -24.32 -19.30
N VAL A 859 5.65 -23.36 -18.38
CA VAL A 859 4.42 -22.69 -18.01
C VAL A 859 4.69 -21.20 -18.01
N ALA A 860 3.80 -20.44 -18.65
CA ALA A 860 3.89 -18.98 -18.70
C ALA A 860 2.62 -18.36 -18.14
N ARG A 861 2.78 -17.19 -17.50
CA ARG A 861 1.71 -16.41 -16.88
C ARG A 861 1.38 -15.20 -17.74
N ARG A 862 0.10 -14.89 -17.87
CA ARG A 862 -0.41 -13.66 -18.49
C ARG A 862 -0.61 -12.56 -17.45
N ALA A 863 -0.83 -11.33 -17.90
CA ALA A 863 -1.06 -10.19 -17.00
C ALA A 863 -2.36 -10.33 -16.17
N ASP A 864 -3.33 -11.10 -16.66
CA ASP A 864 -4.59 -11.43 -15.97
C ASP A 864 -4.44 -12.53 -14.89
N GLY A 865 -3.23 -13.04 -14.67
CA GLY A 865 -2.95 -14.10 -13.72
C GLY A 865 -3.17 -15.52 -14.25
N SER A 866 -3.70 -15.72 -15.45
CA SER A 866 -3.89 -17.05 -16.03
C SER A 866 -2.57 -17.70 -16.44
N LEU A 867 -2.48 -19.04 -16.31
CA LEU A 867 -1.29 -19.82 -16.68
C LEU A 867 -1.54 -20.67 -17.93
N VAL A 868 -0.53 -20.72 -18.80
CA VAL A 868 -0.53 -21.52 -20.02
C VAL A 868 0.69 -22.42 -20.04
N GLY A 869 0.49 -23.73 -19.92
CA GLY A 869 1.56 -24.74 -20.01
C GLY A 869 1.72 -25.34 -21.41
N TRP A 870 2.93 -25.69 -21.84
CA TRP A 870 3.22 -26.43 -23.08
C TRP A 870 4.37 -27.45 -22.92
N GLY A 871 4.52 -28.32 -23.92
CA GLY A 871 5.46 -29.44 -23.89
C GLY A 871 4.84 -30.75 -23.37
N SER A 872 5.63 -31.54 -22.64
CA SER A 872 5.21 -32.84 -22.10
C SER A 872 4.09 -32.70 -21.07
N ASN A 873 3.06 -33.56 -21.16
CA ASN A 873 2.00 -33.69 -20.15
C ASN A 873 1.83 -35.12 -19.60
N LEU A 874 2.90 -35.90 -19.53
CA LEU A 874 2.84 -37.32 -19.15
C LEU A 874 2.28 -37.58 -17.74
N PHE A 875 2.37 -36.59 -16.84
CA PHE A 875 1.94 -36.68 -15.45
C PHE A 875 0.93 -35.58 -15.07
N GLY A 876 0.40 -34.84 -16.03
CA GLY A 876 -0.52 -33.72 -15.76
C GLY A 876 0.17 -32.38 -15.46
N GLN A 877 1.49 -32.27 -15.61
CA GLN A 877 2.29 -31.08 -15.23
C GLN A 877 1.99 -29.79 -16.01
N ARG A 878 1.12 -29.83 -17.02
CA ARG A 878 0.59 -28.63 -17.70
C ARG A 878 -0.94 -28.58 -17.69
N SER A 879 -1.56 -29.34 -16.80
CA SER A 879 -3.01 -29.35 -16.58
C SER A 879 -3.29 -28.33 -15.47
N VAL A 880 -3.17 -27.06 -15.84
CA VAL A 880 -3.29 -25.93 -14.91
C VAL A 880 -4.73 -25.90 -14.37
N PRO A 881 -4.93 -25.85 -13.05
CA PRO A 881 -6.23 -25.56 -12.45
C PRO A 881 -6.72 -24.14 -12.82
N VAL A 882 -8.03 -23.94 -12.81
CA VAL A 882 -8.61 -22.59 -12.97
C VAL A 882 -8.26 -21.74 -11.74
N GLY A 883 -7.92 -20.48 -11.97
CA GLY A 883 -7.57 -19.53 -10.90
C GLY A 883 -6.73 -18.35 -11.41
N SER A 884 -6.59 -17.33 -10.56
CA SER A 884 -5.66 -16.21 -10.76
C SER A 884 -4.37 -16.50 -10.01
N PHE A 885 -3.24 -16.44 -10.71
CA PHE A 885 -1.93 -16.74 -10.17
C PHE A 885 -1.04 -15.49 -10.19
N ILE A 886 -0.20 -15.35 -9.17
CA ILE A 886 0.79 -14.27 -9.06
C ILE A 886 2.21 -14.78 -9.20
N ASP A 887 2.42 -16.10 -9.04
CA ASP A 887 3.72 -16.73 -9.28
C ASP A 887 3.63 -18.19 -9.76
N VAL A 888 4.66 -18.66 -10.45
CA VAL A 888 4.74 -20.04 -10.97
C VAL A 888 6.17 -20.52 -11.11
N ASP A 889 6.43 -21.73 -10.62
CA ASP A 889 7.71 -22.40 -10.82
C ASP A 889 7.58 -23.88 -11.23
N CYS A 890 8.53 -24.36 -12.04
CA CYS A 890 8.48 -25.65 -12.70
C CYS A 890 9.66 -26.54 -12.28
N GLY A 891 9.35 -27.63 -11.57
CA GLY A 891 10.31 -28.68 -11.26
C GLY A 891 10.56 -29.64 -12.43
N ASP A 892 11.20 -30.80 -12.15
CA ASP A 892 11.53 -31.77 -13.21
C ASP A 892 10.26 -32.22 -14.00
N TRP A 893 9.18 -32.54 -13.26
CA TRP A 893 7.95 -33.14 -13.81
C TRP A 893 6.67 -32.69 -13.10
N HIS A 894 6.74 -31.60 -12.35
CA HIS A 894 5.60 -30.96 -11.67
C HIS A 894 5.74 -29.44 -11.78
N THR A 895 4.66 -28.75 -11.48
CA THR A 895 4.59 -27.28 -11.45
C THR A 895 3.92 -26.88 -10.15
N VAL A 896 4.47 -25.85 -9.52
CA VAL A 896 3.91 -25.18 -8.35
C VAL A 896 3.48 -23.78 -8.80
N ALA A 897 2.31 -23.34 -8.39
CA ALA A 897 1.82 -22.01 -8.68
C ALA A 897 1.21 -21.39 -7.43
N LEU A 898 1.50 -20.11 -7.23
CA LEU A 898 0.99 -19.30 -6.15
C LEU A 898 -0.20 -18.49 -6.67
N ARG A 899 -1.34 -18.63 -5.99
CA ARG A 899 -2.56 -17.86 -6.30
C ARG A 899 -2.49 -16.46 -5.72
N SER A 900 -3.31 -15.56 -6.26
CA SER A 900 -3.44 -14.19 -5.75
C SER A 900 -3.94 -14.11 -4.31
N ASP A 901 -4.61 -15.15 -3.81
CA ASP A 901 -5.07 -15.30 -2.42
C ASP A 901 -4.00 -15.88 -1.47
N GLY A 902 -2.74 -16.04 -1.92
CA GLY A 902 -1.67 -16.63 -1.13
C GLY A 902 -1.68 -18.17 -1.07
N SER A 903 -2.76 -18.82 -1.50
CA SER A 903 -2.85 -20.27 -1.54
C SER A 903 -1.97 -20.86 -2.65
N VAL A 904 -1.46 -22.07 -2.43
CA VAL A 904 -0.55 -22.73 -3.36
C VAL A 904 -1.18 -23.97 -3.98
N VAL A 905 -1.03 -24.12 -5.29
CA VAL A 905 -1.36 -25.36 -6.00
C VAL A 905 -0.10 -26.00 -6.56
N SER A 906 -0.05 -27.33 -6.50
CA SER A 906 0.99 -28.09 -7.18
C SER A 906 0.36 -29.23 -7.98
N PHE A 907 0.75 -29.36 -9.24
CA PHE A 907 0.20 -30.34 -10.18
C PHE A 907 1.29 -31.00 -11.01
N GLY A 908 1.06 -32.25 -11.41
CA GLY A 908 2.02 -33.06 -12.14
C GLY A 908 2.42 -34.33 -11.40
N ARG A 909 3.68 -34.73 -11.55
CA ARG A 909 4.18 -35.98 -10.95
C ARG A 909 4.22 -35.88 -9.44
N ASN A 910 3.57 -36.82 -8.76
CA ASN A 910 3.47 -36.86 -7.30
C ASN A 910 4.07 -38.13 -6.64
N SER A 911 5.10 -38.75 -7.23
CA SER A 911 5.62 -40.05 -6.73
C SER A 911 6.34 -39.96 -5.38
N ASP A 912 6.72 -38.76 -4.97
CA ASP A 912 7.51 -38.47 -3.78
C ASP A 912 6.82 -37.42 -2.88
N GLY A 913 5.55 -37.07 -3.16
CA GLY A 913 4.79 -36.06 -2.42
C GLY A 913 4.99 -34.61 -2.89
N GLN A 914 5.71 -34.38 -3.99
CA GLN A 914 6.04 -33.02 -4.49
C GLN A 914 4.83 -32.21 -5.02
N SER A 915 3.71 -32.89 -5.25
CA SER A 915 2.41 -32.28 -5.56
C SER A 915 1.39 -32.46 -4.44
N GLN A 916 1.85 -32.74 -3.23
CA GLN A 916 1.04 -32.64 -2.01
C GLN A 916 1.45 -31.36 -1.31
N VAL A 917 0.77 -30.26 -1.66
CA VAL A 917 0.90 -29.00 -0.92
C VAL A 917 0.39 -29.28 0.51
N PRO A 918 1.12 -28.87 1.56
CA PRO A 918 0.60 -28.94 2.92
C PRO A 918 -0.74 -28.17 3.05
N SER A 919 -1.69 -28.67 3.84
CA SER A 919 -2.93 -27.93 4.11
C SER A 919 -2.62 -26.66 4.91
N ASP A 920 -3.43 -25.63 4.73
CA ASP A 920 -3.43 -24.42 5.58
C ASP A 920 -2.10 -23.64 5.53
N VAL A 921 -1.49 -23.55 4.34
CA VAL A 921 -0.24 -22.80 4.14
C VAL A 921 -0.41 -21.73 3.07
N TYR A 922 -0.35 -20.47 3.51
CA TYR A 922 -0.23 -19.29 2.66
C TYR A 922 1.25 -18.96 2.47
N LEU A 923 1.67 -18.81 1.20
CA LEU A 923 3.07 -18.56 0.86
C LEU A 923 3.21 -17.24 0.10
N ARG A 924 4.33 -16.56 0.31
CA ARG A 924 4.76 -15.39 -0.45
C ARG A 924 5.39 -15.77 -1.79
N ASP A 925 6.12 -16.87 -1.79
CA ASP A 925 7.02 -17.25 -2.88
C ASP A 925 7.13 -18.77 -2.96
N VAL A 926 7.27 -19.31 -4.16
CA VAL A 926 7.28 -20.75 -4.44
C VAL A 926 8.38 -21.11 -5.42
N THR A 927 9.15 -22.16 -5.11
CA THR A 927 10.12 -22.74 -6.02
C THR A 927 10.05 -24.26 -6.03
N ALA A 928 10.30 -24.86 -7.19
CA ALA A 928 10.10 -26.25 -7.49
C ALA A 928 11.40 -26.89 -7.99
N GLY A 929 11.96 -27.79 -7.19
CA GLY A 929 13.14 -28.56 -7.54
C GLY A 929 12.84 -29.82 -8.33
N GLY A 930 13.75 -30.79 -8.31
CA GLY A 930 13.58 -32.02 -9.08
C GLY A 930 12.47 -32.94 -8.55
N ARG A 931 12.36 -33.06 -7.21
CA ARG A 931 11.35 -33.90 -6.53
C ARG A 931 10.87 -33.33 -5.20
N HIS A 932 11.18 -32.08 -4.94
CA HIS A 932 10.73 -31.33 -3.79
C HIS A 932 10.30 -29.95 -4.26
N SER A 933 9.51 -29.30 -3.44
CA SER A 933 9.05 -27.94 -3.63
C SER A 933 9.21 -27.23 -2.29
N ILE A 934 9.52 -25.95 -2.34
CA ILE A 934 9.72 -25.14 -1.15
C ILE A 934 9.11 -23.77 -1.40
N GLY A 935 8.54 -23.19 -0.36
CA GLY A 935 8.06 -21.81 -0.39
C GLY A 935 8.38 -21.09 0.90
N LEU A 936 8.25 -19.78 0.85
CA LEU A 936 8.43 -18.88 2.00
C LEU A 936 7.05 -18.47 2.50
N ARG A 937 6.76 -18.70 3.78
CA ARG A 937 5.54 -18.17 4.39
C ARG A 937 5.71 -16.73 4.83
N TRP A 938 4.60 -16.00 4.94
CA TRP A 938 4.55 -14.75 5.71
C TRP A 938 4.69 -15.03 7.22
N PHE A 939 5.03 -14.00 7.99
CA PHE A 939 4.83 -13.99 9.44
C PHE A 939 3.55 -13.20 9.75
N ASP A 940 2.98 -13.49 10.92
CA ASP A 940 1.68 -13.09 11.50
C ASP A 940 1.34 -11.57 11.52
N ASP A 941 2.02 -10.71 10.75
CA ASP A 941 1.81 -9.26 10.64
C ASP A 941 2.40 -8.62 9.37
N CYS A 942 2.75 -9.41 8.35
CA CYS A 942 3.68 -9.00 7.28
C CYS A 942 3.14 -9.07 5.85
N ASP A 943 1.83 -9.06 5.68
CA ASP A 943 1.15 -9.18 4.41
C ASP A 943 1.04 -7.84 3.65
N ILE A 944 1.98 -7.59 2.71
CA ILE A 944 1.93 -6.43 1.77
C ILE A 944 0.59 -6.28 1.02
N ASN A 945 -0.24 -7.32 1.00
CA ASN A 945 -1.48 -7.38 0.23
C ASN A 945 -2.76 -7.27 1.09
N GLY A 946 -2.67 -7.18 2.42
CA GLY A 946 -3.85 -7.29 3.30
C GLY A 946 -4.55 -8.66 3.19
N ILE A 947 -3.77 -9.73 3.02
CA ILE A 947 -4.24 -11.11 3.04
C ILE A 947 -3.83 -11.71 4.38
N PRO A 948 -4.77 -11.82 5.32
CA PRO A 948 -4.47 -12.28 6.67
C PRO A 948 -4.09 -13.75 6.69
N ASP A 949 -3.20 -14.13 7.60
CA ASP A 949 -2.90 -15.54 7.86
C ASP A 949 -3.83 -16.16 8.91
N GLN A 950 -3.65 -17.45 9.18
CA GLN A 950 -4.54 -18.21 10.08
C GLN A 950 -4.56 -17.63 11.51
N SER A 951 -3.48 -16.99 11.96
CA SER A 951 -3.44 -16.38 13.29
C SER A 951 -4.30 -15.10 13.34
N GLU A 952 -4.37 -14.35 12.25
CA GLU A 952 -5.19 -13.15 12.10
C GLU A 952 -6.67 -13.49 11.85
N ILE A 953 -6.96 -14.57 11.14
CA ILE A 953 -8.33 -15.09 10.96
C ILE A 953 -8.88 -15.59 12.31
N ASP A 954 -8.09 -16.29 13.12
CA ASP A 954 -8.56 -16.82 14.40
C ASP A 954 -8.82 -15.72 15.46
N GLU A 955 -8.20 -14.54 15.34
CA GLU A 955 -8.33 -13.41 16.28
C GLU A 955 -9.19 -12.23 15.77
N GLY A 956 -9.40 -12.08 14.46
CA GLY A 956 -10.07 -10.92 13.84
C GLY A 956 -11.29 -11.20 12.97
N ASP A 957 -11.56 -12.45 12.60
CA ASP A 957 -12.75 -12.85 11.82
C ASP A 957 -13.96 -13.07 12.75
N CYS A 958 -14.64 -11.98 13.08
CA CYS A 958 -15.71 -11.98 14.09
C CYS A 958 -16.96 -12.75 13.61
N ASP A 959 -17.14 -12.95 12.29
CA ASP A 959 -18.25 -13.70 11.71
C ASP A 959 -17.90 -15.14 11.26
N ALA A 960 -16.62 -15.52 11.41
CA ALA A 960 -16.06 -16.85 11.15
C ALA A 960 -16.23 -17.33 9.69
N ASN A 961 -16.27 -16.40 8.74
CA ASN A 961 -16.46 -16.71 7.32
C ASN A 961 -15.14 -16.98 6.55
N GLY A 962 -13.99 -16.76 7.20
CA GLY A 962 -12.64 -16.93 6.68
C GLY A 962 -12.10 -15.73 5.88
N VAL A 963 -12.74 -14.56 5.96
CA VAL A 963 -12.41 -13.36 5.19
C VAL A 963 -12.54 -12.12 6.08
N LEU A 964 -11.40 -11.48 6.40
CA LEU A 964 -11.40 -10.18 7.08
C LEU A 964 -11.99 -9.08 6.17
N ASP A 965 -13.03 -8.41 6.64
CA ASP A 965 -13.71 -7.33 5.92
C ASP A 965 -13.36 -5.93 6.45
N VAL A 966 -13.84 -4.89 5.75
CA VAL A 966 -13.49 -3.49 6.04
C VAL A 966 -13.88 -3.06 7.46
N CYS A 967 -14.84 -3.75 8.08
CA CYS A 967 -15.25 -3.46 9.44
C CYS A 967 -14.24 -4.03 10.45
N GLU A 968 -13.54 -5.12 10.14
CA GLU A 968 -12.69 -5.87 11.09
C GLU A 968 -11.26 -5.32 11.21
N LEU A 969 -10.86 -4.40 10.33
CA LEU A 969 -9.52 -3.77 10.31
C LEU A 969 -9.34 -2.58 11.30
N HIS A 970 -10.36 -2.21 12.07
CA HIS A 970 -10.33 -1.03 12.96
C HIS A 970 -10.40 -1.40 14.44
N ASN A 971 -9.22 -1.50 15.06
CA ASN A 971 -8.97 -1.79 16.47
C ASN A 971 -9.56 -0.72 17.43
N GLN A 972 -10.87 -0.73 17.69
CA GLN A 972 -11.57 0.16 18.63
C GLN A 972 -12.26 -0.65 19.74
N ASP A 973 -11.51 -1.09 20.75
CA ASP A 973 -12.05 -1.50 22.07
C ASP A 973 -12.04 -0.27 23.01
N GLY A 974 -13.11 0.52 22.93
CA GLY A 974 -13.30 1.73 23.74
C GLY A 974 -13.67 1.44 25.19
N ASN A 975 -14.24 0.27 25.50
CA ASN A 975 -14.63 -0.11 26.86
C ASN A 975 -13.57 -0.94 27.63
N GLN A 976 -12.48 -1.35 26.93
CA GLN A 976 -11.30 -2.04 27.44
C GLN A 976 -11.57 -3.42 28.05
N ASP A 977 -12.58 -4.15 27.58
CA ASP A 977 -12.91 -5.49 28.05
C ASP A 977 -12.20 -6.62 27.29
N GLY A 978 -11.41 -6.28 26.26
CA GLY A 978 -10.65 -7.21 25.45
C GLY A 978 -11.42 -7.77 24.26
N VAL A 979 -12.58 -7.20 23.93
CA VAL A 979 -13.33 -7.45 22.70
C VAL A 979 -13.55 -6.11 21.99
N LEU A 980 -13.33 -6.04 20.67
CA LEU A 980 -13.55 -4.80 19.94
C LEU A 980 -15.01 -4.34 20.02
N ASP A 981 -15.26 -3.06 20.29
CA ASP A 981 -16.61 -2.45 20.41
C ASP A 981 -17.41 -2.50 19.10
N GLN A 982 -16.80 -2.95 18.00
CA GLN A 982 -17.46 -3.20 16.72
C GLN A 982 -17.89 -4.67 16.56
N CYS A 983 -17.25 -5.60 17.27
CA CYS A 983 -17.70 -6.98 17.41
C CYS A 983 -18.68 -7.13 18.59
N GLN A 984 -18.71 -6.15 19.49
CA GLN A 984 -19.80 -5.96 20.43
C GLN A 984 -20.77 -4.96 19.84
N CYS A 985 -22.02 -5.34 19.63
CA CYS A 985 -23.04 -4.35 19.33
C CYS A 985 -23.27 -3.50 20.60
N ALA A 986 -22.53 -2.42 20.80
CA ALA A 986 -22.53 -1.66 22.06
C ALA A 986 -23.93 -1.17 22.46
N GLU A 987 -24.81 -0.98 21.49
CA GLU A 987 -26.22 -0.63 21.68
C GLU A 987 -27.18 -1.84 21.89
N ASP A 988 -26.72 -3.08 21.72
CA ASP A 988 -27.39 -4.34 22.13
C ASP A 988 -27.10 -4.58 23.62
N LEU A 989 -27.90 -3.92 24.45
CA LEU A 989 -27.71 -3.87 25.88
C LEU A 989 -28.04 -5.22 26.54
N ASP A 990 -28.83 -6.09 25.90
CA ASP A 990 -29.21 -7.41 26.40
C ASP A 990 -28.60 -8.63 25.70
N GLN A 991 -27.69 -8.38 24.75
CA GLN A 991 -26.84 -9.36 24.07
C GLN A 991 -27.64 -10.45 23.35
N ASP A 992 -28.76 -10.08 22.73
CA ASP A 992 -29.62 -11.01 21.99
C ASP A 992 -29.33 -11.09 20.47
N GLY A 993 -28.32 -10.34 20.01
CA GLY A 993 -27.86 -10.31 18.62
C GLY A 993 -28.53 -9.23 17.78
N GLY A 994 -29.11 -8.20 18.40
CA GLY A 994 -29.73 -7.08 17.70
C GLY A 994 -30.22 -5.96 18.61
N VAL A 995 -30.26 -4.74 18.09
CA VAL A 995 -30.84 -3.60 18.79
C VAL A 995 -32.35 -3.56 18.55
N TRP A 996 -33.12 -4.01 19.53
CA TRP A 996 -34.56 -4.13 19.43
C TRP A 996 -35.29 -3.23 20.44
N LEU A 997 -36.60 -3.49 20.59
CA LEU A 997 -37.43 -2.76 21.53
C LEU A 997 -37.03 -3.05 22.99
N SER A 998 -36.39 -4.20 23.25
CA SER A 998 -35.82 -4.57 24.56
C SER A 998 -34.79 -3.54 25.03
N ASP A 999 -33.88 -3.14 24.16
CA ASP A 999 -32.77 -2.21 24.45
C ASP A 999 -33.27 -0.79 24.67
N ILE A 1000 -34.21 -0.36 23.83
CA ILE A 1000 -34.94 0.91 24.01
C ILE A 1000 -35.58 0.96 25.40
N LEU A 1001 -36.16 -0.16 25.86
CA LEU A 1001 -36.80 -0.22 27.17
C LEU A 1001 -35.78 -0.16 28.31
N ARG A 1002 -34.56 -0.66 28.13
CA ARG A 1002 -33.47 -0.52 29.10
C ARG A 1002 -33.04 0.93 29.26
N VAL A 1003 -32.71 1.63 28.16
CA VAL A 1003 -32.37 3.07 28.20
C VAL A 1003 -33.50 3.92 28.79
N LEU A 1004 -34.75 3.67 28.40
CA LEU A 1004 -35.90 4.39 28.97
C LEU A 1004 -36.12 4.09 30.46
N SER A 1005 -35.67 2.94 30.95
CA SER A 1005 -35.79 2.56 32.36
C SER A 1005 -34.68 3.16 33.24
N ALA A 1006 -33.51 3.42 32.67
CA ALA A 1006 -32.35 4.01 33.34
C ALA A 1006 -32.29 5.54 33.26
N TRP A 1007 -33.28 6.19 32.66
CA TRP A 1007 -33.32 7.63 32.38
C TRP A 1007 -33.01 8.53 33.60
N GLY A 1008 -31.88 9.23 33.54
CA GLY A 1008 -31.42 10.13 34.60
C GLY A 1008 -29.90 10.13 34.80
N PRO A 1009 -29.40 10.83 35.84
CA PRO A 1009 -27.98 10.85 36.16
C PRO A 1009 -27.52 9.48 36.67
N CYS A 1010 -26.42 8.99 36.10
CA CYS A 1010 -25.82 7.74 36.54
C CYS A 1010 -24.89 7.95 37.73
N SER A 1011 -24.87 6.97 38.63
CA SER A 1011 -23.93 6.91 39.75
C SER A 1011 -23.20 5.57 39.68
N GLU A 1012 -21.96 5.63 39.16
CA GLU A 1012 -21.03 4.52 38.91
C GLU A 1012 -21.48 3.52 37.81
N THR A 1013 -20.68 3.47 36.73
CA THR A 1013 -20.77 2.62 35.52
C THR A 1013 -22.15 2.05 35.21
N CYS A 1014 -22.93 2.77 34.41
CA CYS A 1014 -24.18 2.26 33.84
C CYS A 1014 -23.94 1.96 32.37
N VAL A 1015 -24.32 0.76 31.93
CA VAL A 1015 -24.16 0.32 30.53
C VAL A 1015 -25.12 1.05 29.58
N GLU A 1016 -26.15 1.70 30.12
CA GLU A 1016 -27.14 2.45 29.36
C GLU A 1016 -26.72 3.89 28.97
N ASP A 1017 -25.56 4.38 29.46
CA ASP A 1017 -24.97 5.70 29.15
C ASP A 1017 -23.98 5.53 27.99
N LEU A 1018 -24.53 5.52 26.78
CA LEU A 1018 -23.83 5.11 25.55
C LEU A 1018 -22.87 6.18 25.04
N ASP A 1019 -22.97 7.43 25.49
CA ASP A 1019 -22.03 8.49 25.12
C ASP A 1019 -21.10 8.95 26.26
N GLU A 1020 -21.12 8.21 27.37
CA GLU A 1020 -20.28 8.37 28.55
C GLU A 1020 -20.29 9.78 29.17
N ASP A 1021 -21.38 10.52 28.98
CA ASP A 1021 -21.51 11.88 29.51
C ASP A 1021 -21.94 11.93 30.98
N GLY A 1022 -22.18 10.76 31.58
CA GLY A 1022 -22.63 10.57 32.96
C GLY A 1022 -24.15 10.65 33.13
N GLN A 1023 -24.94 10.72 32.04
CA GLN A 1023 -26.40 10.83 32.07
C GLN A 1023 -27.09 10.03 30.96
N VAL A 1024 -27.88 9.03 31.34
CA VAL A 1024 -28.80 8.35 30.42
C VAL A 1024 -29.94 9.29 30.05
N GLY A 1025 -29.97 9.71 28.80
CA GLY A 1025 -30.86 10.73 28.30
C GLY A 1025 -31.21 10.60 26.81
N TYR A 1026 -31.47 11.77 26.22
CA TYR A 1026 -31.94 11.83 24.84
C TYR A 1026 -30.84 11.51 23.83
N ALA A 1027 -29.58 11.77 24.17
CA ALA A 1027 -28.45 11.49 23.30
C ALA A 1027 -28.25 9.98 23.15
N ASP A 1028 -28.28 9.23 24.25
CA ASP A 1028 -28.22 7.76 24.28
C ASP A 1028 -29.37 7.11 23.50
N LEU A 1029 -30.60 7.59 23.73
CA LEU A 1029 -31.76 7.07 23.00
C LEU A 1029 -31.67 7.33 21.49
N VAL A 1030 -31.07 8.44 21.08
CA VAL A 1030 -30.86 8.74 19.66
C VAL A 1030 -29.77 7.86 19.06
N ARG A 1031 -28.69 7.62 19.81
CA ARG A 1031 -27.61 6.70 19.43
C ARG A 1031 -28.14 5.29 19.23
N LEU A 1032 -28.86 4.75 20.22
CA LEU A 1032 -29.52 3.44 20.14
C LEU A 1032 -30.51 3.33 18.98
N LEU A 1033 -31.33 4.36 18.74
CA LEU A 1033 -32.28 4.35 17.61
C LEU A 1033 -31.61 4.48 16.24
N SER A 1034 -30.35 4.92 16.17
CA SER A 1034 -29.63 5.08 14.90
C SER A 1034 -29.13 3.76 14.32
N VAL A 1035 -28.99 2.74 15.16
CA VAL A 1035 -28.51 1.39 14.82
C VAL A 1035 -29.60 0.30 15.02
N PHE A 1036 -30.88 0.70 15.04
CA PHE A 1036 -32.00 -0.22 15.27
C PHE A 1036 -32.12 -1.31 14.18
N GLY A 1037 -31.89 -2.57 14.55
CA GLY A 1037 -31.82 -3.71 13.63
C GLY A 1037 -30.96 -4.85 14.19
N PRO A 1038 -30.79 -5.95 13.43
CA PRO A 1038 -29.82 -6.98 13.79
C PRO A 1038 -28.41 -6.38 13.76
N CYS A 1039 -27.54 -6.81 14.67
CA CYS A 1039 -26.13 -6.45 14.65
C CYS A 1039 -25.49 -7.28 13.51
N GLN A 1040 -24.95 -6.59 12.51
CA GLN A 1040 -24.24 -7.20 11.37
C GLN A 1040 -22.77 -6.87 11.48
#